data_AF-A0A6P5F8E9-F1
#
_entry.id   AF-A0A6P5F8E9-F1
#
_cell.length_a   1.000
_cell.length_b   1.000
_cell.length_c   1.000
_cell.angle_alpha   90.00
_cell.angle_beta   90.00
_cell.angle_gamma   90.00
#
_symmetry.space_group_name_H-M   'P 1'
#
loop_
_entity.id
_entity.type
_entity.pdbx_description
1 polymer ?
#
loop_
_entity_poly.entity_id
_entity_poly.type
_entity_poly.pdbx_seq_one_letter_code
_entity_poly.pdbx_strand_id
1 'polypeptide(L)'
;MPETVDDDLFEKLQQTLESDPNNPNNHYNLALFLWKKGEESEEREESKRFKERAAEHFLTSAKLNPNEGAAFRFLGHFYGRVAADAQRASKCYQRAVTLNPEDSEAGEGLCDLLDGEGKENLVIAVCKEASDKSPKAFWAFRRLGYFQVHQSRLSEAVQSLQHAIRGYPACADLWEALGLAYHRLGMFTAAIKSYGRAIELEGSRIFALVESGNIQLMLGSFRKGVEQFSSALETVPNNLAAQFGLASGLLGWSRQCISSGAFGWGATLLKEAAEAAKACTSLSGNQYSAWKLQGDIQIAYAKCFPWEDKEDSPEVDEKIFKVSIDQWKNTCLLAANSAKCSYQRALHLAPWQANLYADIAMSVDLIYSMEEKKEPDPAVWQLPEKMCLGALLLEPINKEFWVILGCLSSNHALKQHSFIRGLQLDISLSEAWAYLGKFYESLGEKLLARQAFDRARSIDPSLALPWAGMSVGYQDRTSLANESFESCLRAVQILPLAEFQVGLGTIAILSGHLLSPQVFGAIRQAVQRAPHYPESHNLNGLVCEAQSDYQSAVTAYRHAKCALAIMPNSKADINSHLADVSFNLVRSLCKAGLAFDAAQECEDLKRKGFLDIKGLQIYAVIMWKLGQYDSALTIARSLAKNVLTMNQTGVAAAIGLISSLIYSISGKESAIAVIQKLPGQFLESDRMRLIISALSALGPSMQLQLSLPSMFQTVVSYGVVNEIHSIIALSKMISSELNQDLRIDHGVNYLRKVLHMYPDSSLLRSQLGSLLLSRGDRMAPHKAVECAPLSDGQTAKPGFKSPDVIHGAAVVSCYACRSTIPKFSFSTCPVQHMHQKSRVYHLQRWLHREPWNRTARYLLILNLLQKAREEKFPERLCIILKRLLKDALSNESYLEKNKQCQYEKFILLLSASEISLQSRDFLECISCAKEALGVNPLNTEPFFAHLQLCRAYALQGNISNLRDEYANCLRISTTNEIGWVMLKYLEPSCQLEDSSDAIVVNLQKCIERKGNSSNYWVGLLYLACAQCFVWAEDYVSAEQALAQACAEVDADSCLLLCHGVICMELARRECVPQFLSRALSSLTKAQKASPTPLPIVSLLLAQVEASLGSKAKWERNLRLEWSSWPPAMRPAELYFQMHLLAMQSSAVSGQHSGVESSQSPERWLLRAIHLNPSCLRYWKVLQKLVDS
;
A
#
# COMPACT_ATOMS: atom_id res chain seq x y z
N MET A 1 -32.46 -70.55 6.88
CA MET A 1 -31.51 -71.46 7.56
C MET A 1 -30.64 -70.75 8.63
N PRO A 2 -31.23 -70.03 9.60
CA PRO A 2 -30.64 -69.86 10.94
C PRO A 2 -31.36 -70.64 12.06
N GLU A 3 -32.56 -71.19 11.82
CA GLU A 3 -33.43 -71.78 12.86
C GLU A 3 -32.85 -73.02 13.58
N THR A 4 -31.93 -73.77 12.97
CA THR A 4 -31.39 -75.02 13.57
C THR A 4 -30.40 -74.78 14.71
N VAL A 5 -29.81 -73.59 14.84
CA VAL A 5 -28.82 -73.31 15.89
C VAL A 5 -29.48 -72.96 17.22
N ASP A 6 -30.66 -72.32 17.18
CA ASP A 6 -31.37 -71.87 18.36
C ASP A 6 -32.13 -72.99 19.07
N ASP A 7 -32.66 -73.97 18.32
CA ASP A 7 -33.33 -75.12 18.93
C ASP A 7 -32.32 -76.06 19.61
N ASP A 8 -31.14 -76.26 19.02
CA ASP A 8 -30.00 -76.95 19.64
C ASP A 8 -29.54 -76.26 20.94
N LEU A 9 -29.55 -74.92 20.98
CA LEU A 9 -29.17 -74.15 22.16
C LEU A 9 -30.24 -74.25 23.26
N PHE A 10 -31.51 -74.21 22.88
CA PHE A 10 -32.64 -74.36 23.80
C PHE A 10 -32.63 -75.73 24.48
N GLU A 11 -32.46 -76.81 23.71
CA GLU A 11 -32.36 -78.17 24.25
C GLU A 11 -31.14 -78.33 25.17
N LYS A 12 -29.98 -77.77 24.81
CA LYS A 12 -28.80 -77.76 25.69
C LYS A 12 -29.07 -77.01 26.99
N LEU A 13 -29.72 -75.85 26.94
CA LEU A 13 -30.05 -75.07 28.14
C LEU A 13 -31.06 -75.80 29.03
N GLN A 14 -32.04 -76.49 28.44
CA GLN A 14 -32.98 -77.35 29.18
C GLN A 14 -32.27 -78.56 29.82
N GLN A 15 -31.40 -79.26 29.09
CA GLN A 15 -30.61 -80.37 29.63
C GLN A 15 -29.70 -79.92 30.79
N THR A 16 -29.07 -78.74 30.67
CA THR A 16 -28.27 -78.18 31.78
C THR A 16 -29.11 -77.77 32.99
N LEU A 17 -30.38 -77.43 32.78
CA LEU A 17 -31.33 -77.16 33.86
C LEU A 17 -31.77 -78.46 34.54
N GLU A 18 -32.05 -79.51 33.76
CA GLU A 18 -32.42 -80.83 34.26
C GLU A 18 -31.28 -81.50 35.04
N SER A 19 -30.03 -81.28 34.64
CA SER A 19 -28.86 -81.79 35.37
C SER A 19 -28.66 -81.10 36.72
N ASP A 20 -28.92 -79.79 36.80
CA ASP A 20 -28.73 -78.99 38.03
C ASP A 20 -29.88 -77.96 38.21
N PRO A 21 -31.05 -78.39 38.73
CA PRO A 21 -32.24 -77.54 38.85
C PRO A 21 -32.13 -76.46 39.93
N ASN A 22 -31.18 -76.60 40.86
CA ASN A 22 -30.97 -75.62 41.94
C ASN A 22 -29.98 -74.51 41.54
N ASN A 23 -29.41 -74.53 40.33
CA ASN A 23 -28.45 -73.53 39.89
C ASN A 23 -29.16 -72.29 39.33
N PRO A 24 -29.02 -71.11 39.96
CA PRO A 24 -29.69 -69.87 39.53
C PRO A 24 -29.27 -69.42 38.13
N ASN A 25 -28.03 -69.69 37.70
CA ASN A 25 -27.50 -69.26 36.41
C ASN A 25 -28.13 -70.03 35.25
N ASN A 26 -28.47 -71.31 35.45
CA ASN A 26 -29.11 -72.13 34.41
C ASN A 26 -30.53 -71.62 34.15
N HIS A 27 -31.29 -71.31 35.21
CA HIS A 27 -32.59 -70.65 35.10
C HIS A 27 -32.49 -69.27 34.44
N TYR A 28 -31.49 -68.46 34.79
CA TYR A 28 -31.29 -67.13 34.20
C TYR A 28 -30.94 -67.20 32.70
N ASN A 29 -30.03 -68.10 32.29
CA ASN A 29 -29.62 -68.23 30.89
C ASN A 29 -30.77 -68.74 30.00
N LEU A 30 -31.56 -69.71 30.49
CA LEU A 30 -32.76 -70.18 29.79
C LEU A 30 -33.82 -69.07 29.70
N ALA A 31 -34.02 -68.30 30.78
CA ALA A 31 -34.93 -67.16 30.78
C ALA A 31 -34.50 -66.06 29.80
N LEU A 32 -33.20 -65.74 29.73
CA LEU A 32 -32.65 -64.75 28.80
C LEU A 32 -32.82 -65.20 27.34
N PHE A 33 -32.61 -66.49 27.06
CA PHE A 33 -32.84 -67.05 25.73
C PHE A 33 -34.31 -66.95 25.32
N LEU A 34 -35.24 -67.34 26.21
CA LEU A 34 -36.68 -67.21 25.99
C LEU A 34 -37.11 -65.74 25.82
N TRP A 35 -36.50 -64.83 26.58
CA TRP A 35 -36.74 -63.39 26.45
C TRP A 35 -36.34 -62.87 25.07
N LYS A 36 -35.16 -63.26 24.56
CA LYS A 36 -34.69 -62.90 23.22
C LYS A 36 -35.56 -63.48 22.10
N LYS A 37 -35.93 -64.77 22.18
CA LYS A 37 -36.90 -65.37 21.24
C LYS A 37 -38.24 -64.61 21.24
N GLY A 38 -38.67 -64.14 22.40
CA GLY A 38 -39.86 -63.28 22.53
C GLY A 38 -39.68 -61.86 21.98
N GLU A 39 -38.46 -61.35 21.81
CA GLU A 39 -38.20 -60.07 21.14
C GLU A 39 -38.13 -60.22 19.61
N GLU A 40 -37.69 -61.39 19.12
CA GLU A 40 -37.56 -61.71 17.70
C GLU A 40 -38.89 -62.13 17.04
N SER A 41 -39.84 -62.68 17.81
CA SER A 41 -41.15 -63.09 17.30
C SER A 41 -42.01 -61.90 16.87
N GLU A 42 -42.44 -61.86 15.60
CA GLU A 42 -43.31 -60.81 15.06
C GLU A 42 -44.77 -60.92 15.58
N GLU A 43 -45.20 -62.11 15.97
CA GLU A 43 -46.54 -62.36 16.51
C GLU A 43 -46.64 -61.95 17.99
N ARG A 44 -47.55 -61.01 18.30
CA ARG A 44 -47.72 -60.44 19.67
C ARG A 44 -48.09 -61.48 20.72
N GLU A 45 -48.93 -62.46 20.38
CA GLU A 45 -49.37 -63.49 21.32
C GLU A 45 -48.28 -64.52 21.61
N GLU A 46 -47.48 -64.91 20.61
CA GLU A 46 -46.32 -65.79 20.82
C GLU A 46 -45.21 -65.07 21.61
N SER A 47 -44.92 -63.81 21.26
CA SER A 47 -44.00 -62.94 22.01
C SER A 47 -44.35 -62.88 23.49
N LYS A 48 -45.65 -62.70 23.79
CA LYS A 48 -46.16 -62.64 25.16
C LYS A 48 -45.97 -63.96 25.89
N ARG A 49 -46.28 -65.10 25.26
CA ARG A 49 -46.09 -66.44 25.84
C ARG A 49 -44.62 -66.74 26.15
N PHE A 50 -43.70 -66.41 25.24
CA PHE A 50 -42.26 -66.59 25.49
C PHE A 50 -41.78 -65.72 26.65
N LYS A 51 -42.24 -64.46 26.73
CA LYS A 51 -41.90 -63.54 27.83
C LYS A 51 -42.53 -63.94 29.17
N GLU A 52 -43.71 -64.54 29.18
CA GLU A 52 -44.34 -65.11 30.38
C GLU A 52 -43.52 -66.30 30.92
N ARG A 53 -43.14 -67.24 30.05
CA ARG A 53 -42.26 -68.36 30.42
C ARG A 53 -40.88 -67.89 30.89
N ALA A 54 -40.33 -66.87 30.23
CA ALA A 54 -39.09 -66.25 30.67
C ALA A 54 -39.23 -65.63 32.07
N ALA A 55 -40.33 -64.94 32.36
CA ALA A 55 -40.58 -64.33 33.66
C ALA A 55 -40.69 -65.35 34.79
N GLU A 56 -41.31 -66.52 34.55
CA GLU A 56 -41.32 -67.63 35.52
C GLU A 56 -39.91 -68.09 35.87
N HIS A 57 -39.06 -68.28 34.85
CA HIS A 57 -37.68 -68.70 35.05
C HIS A 57 -36.80 -67.60 35.70
N PHE A 58 -37.02 -66.32 35.38
CA PHE A 58 -36.39 -65.20 36.08
C PHE A 58 -36.83 -65.13 37.55
N LEU A 59 -38.09 -65.44 37.86
CA LEU A 59 -38.61 -65.47 39.23
C LEU A 59 -38.02 -66.64 40.03
N THR A 60 -37.85 -67.82 39.42
CA THR A 60 -37.12 -68.92 40.06
C THR A 60 -35.65 -68.58 40.28
N SER A 61 -34.99 -67.95 39.30
CA SER A 61 -33.60 -67.50 39.43
C SER A 61 -33.45 -66.49 40.59
N ALA A 62 -34.35 -65.50 40.69
CA ALA A 62 -34.32 -64.49 41.74
C ALA A 62 -34.59 -65.07 43.14
N LYS A 63 -35.40 -66.13 43.24
CA LYS A 63 -35.62 -66.87 44.52
C LYS A 63 -34.38 -67.65 44.94
N LEU A 64 -33.69 -68.30 43.99
CA LEU A 64 -32.50 -69.11 44.24
C LEU A 64 -31.27 -68.24 44.54
N ASN A 65 -31.15 -67.05 43.95
CA ASN A 65 -30.09 -66.10 44.25
C ASN A 65 -30.63 -64.66 44.46
N PRO A 66 -31.00 -64.30 45.71
CA PRO A 66 -31.56 -62.97 46.02
C PRO A 66 -30.56 -61.81 45.97
N ASN A 67 -29.27 -62.09 45.76
CA ASN A 67 -28.19 -61.10 45.70
C ASN A 67 -27.84 -60.66 44.28
N GLU A 68 -28.33 -61.38 43.26
CA GLU A 68 -28.07 -61.07 41.85
C GLU A 68 -29.13 -60.11 41.30
N GLY A 69 -28.71 -58.92 40.86
CA GLY A 69 -29.63 -57.87 40.39
C GLY A 69 -30.24 -58.15 39.00
N ALA A 70 -29.55 -58.92 38.15
CA ALA A 70 -29.92 -59.08 36.74
C ALA A 70 -31.29 -59.76 36.54
N ALA A 71 -31.66 -60.73 37.37
CA ALA A 71 -32.97 -61.39 37.31
C ALA A 71 -34.11 -60.43 37.70
N PHE A 72 -33.89 -59.55 38.70
CA PHE A 72 -34.87 -58.54 39.10
C PHE A 72 -35.10 -57.47 38.04
N ARG A 73 -34.06 -57.12 37.24
CA ARG A 73 -34.19 -56.21 36.09
C ARG A 73 -35.18 -56.75 35.06
N PHE A 74 -35.01 -57.99 34.60
CA PHE A 74 -35.90 -58.58 33.60
C PHE A 74 -37.32 -58.82 34.12
N LEU A 75 -37.47 -59.16 35.42
CA LEU A 75 -38.80 -59.16 36.06
C LEU A 75 -39.44 -57.77 36.05
N GLY A 76 -38.67 -56.71 36.29
CA GLY A 76 -39.11 -55.33 36.14
C GLY A 76 -39.58 -55.02 34.72
N HIS A 77 -38.83 -55.43 33.69
CA HIS A 77 -39.22 -55.26 32.29
C HIS A 77 -40.51 -56.01 31.96
N PHE A 78 -40.66 -57.24 32.45
CA PHE A 78 -41.88 -58.02 32.27
C PHE A 78 -43.09 -57.34 32.91
N TYR A 79 -43.01 -56.97 34.20
CA TYR A 79 -44.12 -56.34 34.89
C TYR A 79 -44.45 -54.96 34.32
N GLY A 80 -43.46 -54.19 33.88
CA GLY A 80 -43.66 -52.87 33.31
C GLY A 80 -44.21 -52.88 31.88
N ARG A 81 -43.69 -53.77 31.01
CA ARG A 81 -44.01 -53.76 29.56
C ARG A 81 -45.07 -54.79 29.15
N VAL A 82 -45.18 -55.93 29.83
CA VAL A 82 -46.05 -57.04 29.42
C VAL A 82 -47.28 -57.18 30.32
N ALA A 83 -47.09 -57.21 31.65
CA ALA A 83 -48.18 -57.37 32.60
C ALA A 83 -48.84 -56.04 33.03
N ALA A 84 -48.21 -54.90 32.70
CA ALA A 84 -48.64 -53.54 33.05
C ALA A 84 -48.89 -53.31 34.56
N ASP A 85 -48.16 -53.98 35.44
CA ASP A 85 -48.19 -53.78 36.90
C ASP A 85 -47.01 -52.90 37.33
N ALA A 86 -47.25 -51.58 37.33
CA ALA A 86 -46.24 -50.57 37.66
C ALA A 86 -45.70 -50.69 39.09
N GLN A 87 -46.51 -51.13 40.06
CA GLN A 87 -46.10 -51.24 41.46
C GLN A 87 -45.12 -52.39 41.67
N ARG A 88 -45.38 -53.55 41.05
CA ARG A 88 -44.44 -54.68 41.08
C ARG A 88 -43.19 -54.38 40.29
N ALA A 89 -43.32 -53.73 39.13
CA ALA A 89 -42.18 -53.32 38.33
C ALA A 89 -41.25 -52.37 39.10
N SER A 90 -41.79 -51.33 39.74
CA SER A 90 -41.02 -50.38 40.55
C SER A 90 -40.25 -51.08 41.68
N LYS A 91 -40.88 -52.00 42.42
CA LYS A 91 -40.21 -52.78 43.47
C LYS A 91 -39.09 -53.68 42.92
N CYS A 92 -39.32 -54.33 41.76
CA CYS A 92 -38.32 -55.18 41.12
C CYS A 92 -37.11 -54.35 40.65
N TYR A 93 -37.34 -53.21 39.99
CA TYR A 93 -36.25 -52.32 39.59
C TYR A 93 -35.53 -51.70 40.79
N GLN A 94 -36.24 -51.27 41.84
CA GLN A 94 -35.62 -50.77 43.06
C GLN A 94 -34.71 -51.82 43.71
N ARG A 95 -35.14 -53.09 43.73
CA ARG A 95 -34.30 -54.19 44.20
C ARG A 95 -33.07 -54.39 43.30
N ALA A 96 -33.23 -54.34 41.98
CA ALA A 96 -32.12 -54.45 41.04
C ALA A 96 -31.07 -53.32 41.24
N VAL A 97 -31.51 -52.06 41.34
CA VAL A 97 -30.63 -50.88 41.51
C VAL A 97 -29.94 -50.87 42.88
N THR A 98 -30.61 -51.33 43.94
CA THR A 98 -29.98 -51.42 45.28
C THR A 98 -28.89 -52.48 45.36
N LEU A 99 -29.02 -53.57 44.58
CA LEU A 99 -28.03 -54.63 44.47
C LEU A 99 -26.90 -54.27 43.52
N ASN A 100 -27.22 -53.67 42.37
CA ASN A 100 -26.26 -53.17 41.39
C ASN A 100 -26.58 -51.71 41.00
N PRO A 101 -25.94 -50.71 41.63
CA PRO A 101 -26.13 -49.30 41.30
C PRO A 101 -25.69 -48.92 39.88
N GLU A 102 -24.86 -49.74 39.22
CA GLU A 102 -24.32 -49.46 37.88
C GLU A 102 -25.27 -49.88 36.75
N ASP A 103 -26.34 -50.62 37.07
CA ASP A 103 -27.32 -51.12 36.10
C ASP A 103 -28.21 -49.97 35.57
N SER A 104 -27.87 -49.48 34.37
CA SER A 104 -28.58 -48.37 33.72
C SER A 104 -30.00 -48.71 33.31
N GLU A 105 -30.27 -49.94 32.90
CA GLU A 105 -31.59 -50.34 32.40
C GLU A 105 -32.61 -50.45 33.53
N ALA A 106 -32.20 -51.03 34.67
CA ALA A 106 -33.04 -51.05 35.86
C ALA A 106 -33.20 -49.65 36.47
N GLY A 107 -32.14 -48.85 36.48
CA GLY A 107 -32.16 -47.46 36.95
C GLY A 107 -33.10 -46.57 36.16
N GLU A 108 -32.95 -46.53 34.83
CA GLU A 108 -33.82 -45.75 33.95
C GLU A 108 -35.26 -46.24 33.97
N GLY A 109 -35.49 -47.57 33.97
CA GLY A 109 -36.83 -48.14 34.09
C GLY A 109 -37.54 -47.80 35.40
N LEU A 110 -36.80 -47.66 36.52
CA LEU A 110 -37.35 -47.18 37.78
C LEU A 110 -37.68 -45.69 37.73
N CYS A 111 -36.77 -44.87 37.18
CA CYS A 111 -36.99 -43.43 37.04
C CYS A 111 -38.20 -43.13 36.15
N ASP A 112 -38.33 -43.79 34.99
CA ASP A 112 -39.43 -43.56 34.06
C ASP A 112 -40.80 -43.89 34.68
N LEU A 113 -40.89 -44.96 35.50
CA LEU A 113 -42.10 -45.29 36.24
C LEU A 113 -42.44 -44.24 37.30
N LEU A 114 -41.44 -43.75 38.04
CA LEU A 114 -41.63 -42.72 39.05
C LEU A 114 -41.97 -41.35 38.45
N ASP A 115 -41.41 -41.03 37.28
CA ASP A 115 -41.72 -39.84 36.49
C ASP A 115 -43.17 -39.91 36.01
N GLY A 116 -43.63 -41.06 35.53
CA GLY A 116 -45.03 -41.31 35.17
C GLY A 116 -46.02 -41.17 36.35
N GLU A 117 -45.56 -41.39 37.58
CA GLU A 117 -46.32 -41.16 38.81
C GLU A 117 -46.20 -39.72 39.36
N GLY A 118 -45.37 -38.86 38.75
CA GLY A 118 -45.10 -37.49 39.20
C GLY A 118 -44.29 -37.39 40.50
N LYS A 119 -43.56 -38.44 40.90
CA LYS A 119 -42.81 -38.51 42.17
C LYS A 119 -41.35 -38.09 42.01
N GLU A 120 -41.11 -36.87 41.52
CA GLU A 120 -39.77 -36.34 41.21
C GLU A 120 -38.78 -36.40 42.40
N ASN A 121 -39.25 -36.12 43.62
CA ASN A 121 -38.39 -36.14 44.81
C ASN A 121 -37.81 -37.53 45.12
N LEU A 122 -38.58 -38.60 44.83
CA LEU A 122 -38.11 -39.97 45.00
C LEU A 122 -37.09 -40.34 43.93
N VAL A 123 -37.26 -39.86 42.70
CA VAL A 123 -36.28 -40.06 41.61
C VAL A 123 -34.94 -39.45 41.99
N ILE A 124 -34.94 -38.23 42.52
CA ILE A 124 -33.71 -37.57 42.98
C ILE A 124 -33.06 -38.35 44.13
N ALA A 125 -33.85 -38.84 45.09
CA ALA A 125 -33.34 -39.65 46.20
C ALA A 125 -32.69 -40.95 45.71
N VAL A 126 -33.35 -41.66 44.79
CA VAL A 126 -32.84 -42.90 44.17
C VAL A 126 -31.56 -42.62 43.38
N CYS A 127 -31.52 -41.55 42.58
CA CYS A 127 -30.33 -41.19 41.82
C CYS A 127 -29.16 -40.77 42.73
N LYS A 128 -29.42 -40.05 43.82
CA LYS A 128 -28.41 -39.69 44.82
C LYS A 128 -27.85 -40.93 45.52
N GLU A 129 -28.73 -41.83 45.95
CA GLU A 129 -28.31 -43.08 46.59
C GLU A 129 -27.45 -43.94 45.65
N ALA A 130 -27.82 -44.01 44.35
CA ALA A 130 -27.02 -44.71 43.35
C ALA A 130 -25.66 -44.02 43.09
N SER A 131 -25.63 -42.69 42.98
CA SER A 131 -24.41 -41.92 42.75
C SER A 131 -23.44 -41.96 43.92
N ASP A 132 -23.95 -41.99 45.16
CA ASP A 132 -23.13 -42.07 46.37
C ASP A 132 -22.52 -43.47 46.53
N LYS A 133 -23.22 -44.52 46.08
CA LYS A 133 -22.75 -45.92 46.14
C LYS A 133 -21.73 -46.27 45.07
N SER A 134 -21.83 -45.73 43.85
CA SER A 134 -20.82 -45.93 42.81
C SER A 134 -20.61 -44.68 41.94
N PRO A 135 -19.36 -44.23 41.76
CA PRO A 135 -19.04 -43.14 40.84
C PRO A 135 -19.21 -43.53 39.36
N LYS A 136 -19.41 -44.83 39.04
CA LYS A 136 -19.67 -45.32 37.68
C LYS A 136 -21.16 -45.39 37.32
N ALA A 137 -22.05 -45.03 38.25
CA ALA A 137 -23.50 -44.93 37.98
C ALA A 137 -23.82 -43.71 37.09
N PHE A 138 -23.32 -43.69 35.85
CA PHE A 138 -23.44 -42.55 34.93
C PHE A 138 -24.89 -42.21 34.59
N TRP A 139 -25.78 -43.20 34.54
CA TRP A 139 -27.21 -43.00 34.32
C TRP A 139 -27.85 -42.16 35.44
N ALA A 140 -27.42 -42.38 36.69
CA ALA A 140 -27.90 -41.66 37.86
C ALA A 140 -27.43 -40.19 37.82
N PHE A 141 -26.15 -39.96 37.51
CA PHE A 141 -25.62 -38.60 37.30
C PHE A 141 -26.30 -37.86 36.15
N ARG A 142 -26.64 -38.55 35.04
CA ARG A 142 -27.38 -37.99 33.90
C ARG A 142 -28.77 -37.51 34.33
N ARG A 143 -29.58 -38.39 34.95
CA ARG A 143 -30.92 -38.04 35.44
C ARG A 143 -30.87 -36.94 36.48
N LEU A 144 -30.00 -37.08 37.48
CA LEU A 144 -29.80 -36.11 38.54
C LEU A 144 -29.37 -34.74 37.99
N GLY A 145 -28.48 -34.70 37.00
CA GLY A 145 -28.08 -33.49 36.29
C GLY A 145 -29.25 -32.77 35.62
N TYR A 146 -30.10 -33.48 34.86
CA TYR A 146 -31.29 -32.88 34.26
C TYR A 146 -32.26 -32.32 35.31
N PHE A 147 -32.58 -33.10 36.36
CA PHE A 147 -33.45 -32.63 37.44
C PHE A 147 -32.88 -31.40 38.17
N GLN A 148 -31.57 -31.35 38.41
CA GLN A 148 -30.94 -30.20 39.04
C GLN A 148 -31.00 -28.94 38.15
N VAL A 149 -30.89 -29.07 36.82
CA VAL A 149 -31.13 -27.95 35.89
C VAL A 149 -32.57 -27.46 35.98
N HIS A 150 -33.55 -28.38 36.02
CA HIS A 150 -34.96 -28.02 36.20
C HIS A 150 -35.24 -27.33 37.54
N GLN A 151 -34.63 -27.79 38.63
CA GLN A 151 -34.73 -27.16 39.97
C GLN A 151 -33.89 -25.89 40.14
N SER A 152 -33.21 -25.42 39.10
CA SER A 152 -32.30 -24.27 39.14
C SER A 152 -31.12 -24.41 40.13
N ARG A 153 -30.73 -25.64 40.49
CA ARG A 153 -29.52 -25.94 41.29
C ARG A 153 -28.32 -26.12 40.38
N LEU A 154 -27.91 -25.03 39.76
CA LEU A 154 -27.02 -25.05 38.59
C LEU A 154 -25.58 -25.50 38.92
N SER A 155 -25.05 -25.18 40.09
CA SER A 155 -23.69 -25.56 40.49
C SER A 155 -23.55 -27.07 40.68
N GLU A 156 -24.52 -27.70 41.35
CA GLU A 156 -24.58 -29.16 41.49
C GLU A 156 -24.83 -29.82 40.13
N ALA A 157 -25.71 -29.24 39.31
CA ALA A 157 -26.01 -29.75 37.97
C ALA A 157 -24.75 -29.86 37.10
N VAL A 158 -23.88 -28.85 37.10
CA VAL A 158 -22.62 -28.89 36.36
C VAL A 158 -21.75 -30.07 36.78
N GLN A 159 -21.61 -30.32 38.09
CA GLN A 159 -20.80 -31.43 38.59
C GLN A 159 -21.36 -32.79 38.15
N SER A 160 -22.67 -32.96 38.26
CA SER A 160 -23.39 -34.17 37.87
C SER A 160 -23.32 -34.42 36.36
N LEU A 161 -23.54 -33.38 35.54
CA LEU A 161 -23.47 -33.46 34.09
C LEU A 161 -22.05 -33.75 33.60
N GLN A 162 -21.03 -33.14 34.20
CA GLN A 162 -19.62 -33.45 33.88
C GLN A 162 -19.26 -34.92 34.18
N HIS A 163 -19.81 -35.50 35.25
CA HIS A 163 -19.62 -36.92 35.55
C HIS A 163 -20.38 -37.81 34.56
N ALA A 164 -21.62 -37.46 34.22
CA ALA A 164 -22.41 -38.18 33.22
C ALA A 164 -21.72 -38.23 31.85
N ILE A 165 -21.10 -37.13 31.42
CA ILE A 165 -20.38 -37.04 30.13
C ILE A 165 -19.16 -37.98 30.07
N ARG A 166 -18.55 -38.36 31.20
CA ARG A 166 -17.46 -39.35 31.21
C ARG A 166 -17.94 -40.74 30.76
N GLY A 167 -19.19 -41.09 31.07
CA GLY A 167 -19.82 -42.33 30.63
C GLY A 167 -20.46 -42.23 29.24
N TYR A 168 -21.01 -41.06 28.91
CA TYR A 168 -21.74 -40.82 27.66
C TYR A 168 -21.16 -39.64 26.87
N PRO A 169 -19.90 -39.72 26.38
CA PRO A 169 -19.23 -38.57 25.74
C PRO A 169 -19.84 -38.16 24.40
N ALA A 170 -20.53 -39.08 23.71
CA ALA A 170 -21.16 -38.86 22.41
C ALA A 170 -22.61 -38.36 22.51
N CYS A 171 -23.18 -38.22 23.71
CA CYS A 171 -24.57 -37.78 23.89
C CYS A 171 -24.65 -36.25 23.80
N ALA A 172 -25.24 -35.73 22.71
CA ALA A 172 -25.39 -34.29 22.50
C ALA A 172 -26.28 -33.61 23.56
N ASP A 173 -27.33 -34.30 24.04
CA ASP A 173 -28.25 -33.78 25.08
C ASP A 173 -27.54 -33.38 26.37
N LEU A 174 -26.51 -34.16 26.76
CA LEU A 174 -25.73 -33.88 27.97
C LEU A 174 -24.86 -32.63 27.80
N TRP A 175 -24.25 -32.46 26.63
CA TRP A 175 -23.47 -31.27 26.30
C TRP A 175 -24.35 -30.02 26.20
N GLU A 176 -25.56 -30.15 25.66
CA GLU A 176 -26.57 -29.09 25.59
C GLU A 176 -27.05 -28.68 26.99
N ALA A 177 -27.40 -29.64 27.86
CA ALA A 177 -27.79 -29.36 29.24
C ALA A 177 -26.64 -28.77 30.08
N LEU A 178 -25.40 -29.21 29.85
CA LEU A 178 -24.22 -28.62 30.48
C LEU A 178 -24.02 -27.17 30.01
N GLY A 179 -24.19 -26.92 28.71
CA GLY A 179 -24.18 -25.58 28.13
C GLY A 179 -25.23 -24.66 28.76
N LEU A 180 -26.45 -25.16 28.95
CA LEU A 180 -27.54 -24.44 29.61
C LEU A 180 -27.24 -24.14 31.08
N ALA A 181 -26.67 -25.10 31.81
CA ALA A 181 -26.25 -24.90 33.19
C ALA A 181 -25.17 -23.82 33.30
N TYR A 182 -24.15 -23.86 32.44
CA TYR A 182 -23.12 -22.82 32.37
C TYR A 182 -23.67 -21.46 31.96
N HIS A 183 -24.60 -21.42 31.01
CA HIS A 183 -25.25 -20.19 30.56
C HIS A 183 -25.96 -19.51 31.73
N ARG A 184 -26.82 -20.23 32.45
CA ARG A 184 -27.56 -19.68 33.59
C ARG A 184 -26.67 -19.28 34.79
N LEU A 185 -25.46 -19.83 34.88
CA LEU A 185 -24.43 -19.42 35.87
C LEU A 185 -23.64 -18.17 35.44
N GLY A 186 -23.82 -17.66 34.22
CA GLY A 186 -23.03 -16.57 33.65
C GLY A 186 -21.64 -16.99 33.13
N MET A 187 -21.37 -18.30 33.06
CA MET A 187 -20.11 -18.87 32.52
C MET A 187 -20.16 -18.99 31.00
N PHE A 188 -20.29 -17.85 30.30
CA PHE A 188 -20.55 -17.79 28.87
C PHE A 188 -19.53 -18.51 27.98
N THR A 189 -18.24 -18.46 28.32
CA THR A 189 -17.17 -19.11 27.52
C THR A 189 -17.21 -20.64 27.62
N ALA A 190 -17.55 -21.18 28.79
CA ALA A 190 -17.73 -22.61 28.99
C ALA A 190 -19.03 -23.12 28.33
N ALA A 191 -20.09 -22.29 28.38
CA ALA A 191 -21.35 -22.57 27.69
C ALA A 191 -21.16 -22.68 26.17
N ILE A 192 -20.49 -21.71 25.53
CA ILE A 192 -20.19 -21.74 24.09
C ILE A 192 -19.41 -23.01 23.70
N LYS A 193 -18.41 -23.42 24.50
CA LYS A 193 -17.66 -24.66 24.23
C LYS A 193 -18.54 -25.90 24.33
N SER A 194 -19.43 -25.95 25.32
CA SER A 194 -20.33 -27.08 25.54
C SER A 194 -21.37 -27.17 24.43
N TYR A 195 -21.99 -26.05 24.05
CA TYR A 195 -22.89 -26.00 22.90
C TYR A 195 -22.17 -26.30 21.58
N GLY A 196 -20.94 -25.78 21.39
CA GLY A 196 -20.11 -26.11 20.23
C GLY A 196 -19.88 -27.60 20.10
N ARG A 197 -19.60 -28.31 21.21
CA ARG A 197 -19.47 -29.76 21.21
C ARG A 197 -20.80 -30.48 20.91
N ALA A 198 -21.92 -29.97 21.40
CA ALA A 198 -23.24 -30.50 21.05
C ALA A 198 -23.53 -30.37 19.55
N ILE A 199 -23.18 -29.22 18.94
CA ILE A 199 -23.34 -28.94 17.50
C ILE A 199 -22.41 -29.82 16.65
N GLU A 200 -21.17 -30.06 17.11
CA GLU A 200 -20.23 -30.98 16.44
C GLU A 200 -20.75 -32.42 16.40
N LEU A 201 -21.43 -32.86 17.45
CA LEU A 201 -22.02 -34.19 17.54
C LEU A 201 -23.29 -34.30 16.69
N GLU A 202 -24.18 -33.30 16.79
CA GLU A 202 -25.45 -33.23 16.07
C GLU A 202 -25.68 -31.81 15.53
N GLY A 203 -25.36 -31.61 14.24
CA GLY A 203 -25.48 -30.29 13.58
C GLY A 203 -26.91 -29.77 13.43
N SER A 204 -27.93 -30.60 13.65
CA SER A 204 -29.36 -30.23 13.60
C SER A 204 -29.91 -29.66 14.91
N ARG A 205 -29.07 -29.45 15.93
CA ARG A 205 -29.48 -28.97 17.26
C ARG A 205 -29.73 -27.47 17.29
N ILE A 206 -30.97 -27.11 16.96
CA ILE A 206 -31.44 -25.72 16.89
C ILE A 206 -31.28 -24.99 18.23
N PHE A 207 -31.59 -25.64 19.36
CA PHE A 207 -31.49 -25.00 20.68
C PHE A 207 -30.04 -24.59 20.98
N ALA A 208 -29.08 -25.49 20.76
CA ALA A 208 -27.66 -25.20 20.95
C ALA A 208 -27.16 -24.09 20.02
N LEU A 209 -27.59 -24.07 18.75
CA LEU A 209 -27.26 -23.00 17.79
C LEU A 209 -27.81 -21.64 18.24
N VAL A 210 -29.10 -21.57 18.61
CA VAL A 210 -29.76 -20.34 19.06
C VAL A 210 -29.17 -19.82 20.36
N GLU A 211 -28.96 -20.68 21.35
CA GLU A 211 -28.40 -20.28 22.65
C GLU A 211 -26.93 -19.88 22.53
N SER A 212 -26.13 -20.58 21.72
CA SER A 212 -24.76 -20.15 21.40
C SER A 212 -24.76 -18.78 20.71
N GLY A 213 -25.66 -18.56 19.75
CA GLY A 213 -25.86 -17.27 19.11
C GLY A 213 -26.21 -16.16 20.10
N ASN A 214 -27.19 -16.39 20.98
CA ASN A 214 -27.62 -15.45 22.02
C ASN A 214 -26.46 -15.06 22.95
N ILE A 215 -25.64 -16.02 23.38
CA ILE A 215 -24.46 -15.75 24.21
C ILE A 215 -23.44 -14.92 23.43
N GLN A 216 -23.22 -15.22 22.15
CA GLN A 216 -22.30 -14.45 21.31
C GLN A 216 -22.78 -13.01 21.10
N LEU A 217 -24.09 -12.77 20.99
CA LEU A 217 -24.67 -11.42 20.99
C LEU A 217 -24.37 -10.68 22.29
N MET A 218 -24.56 -11.33 23.45
CA MET A 218 -24.25 -10.73 24.76
C MET A 218 -22.76 -10.39 24.92
N LEU A 219 -21.87 -11.19 24.32
CA LEU A 219 -20.43 -10.95 24.31
C LEU A 219 -19.99 -9.92 23.24
N GLY A 220 -20.90 -9.38 22.43
CA GLY A 220 -20.61 -8.42 21.36
C GLY A 220 -19.98 -9.04 20.10
N SER A 221 -19.94 -10.37 19.99
CA SER A 221 -19.43 -11.10 18.81
C SER A 221 -20.54 -11.30 17.76
N PHE A 222 -21.09 -10.19 17.25
CA PHE A 222 -22.31 -10.20 16.41
C PHE A 222 -22.20 -11.09 15.16
N ARG A 223 -21.07 -11.03 14.46
CA ARG A 223 -20.83 -11.83 13.23
C ARG A 223 -21.01 -13.33 13.47
N LYS A 224 -20.36 -13.87 14.50
CA LYS A 224 -20.47 -15.29 14.82
C LYS A 224 -21.90 -15.64 15.25
N GLY A 225 -22.56 -14.75 15.99
CA GLY A 225 -23.96 -14.95 16.39
C GLY A 225 -24.88 -15.07 15.17
N VAL A 226 -24.73 -14.18 14.19
CA VAL A 226 -25.44 -14.21 12.91
C VAL A 226 -25.19 -15.51 12.14
N GLU A 227 -23.95 -16.02 12.13
CA GLU A 227 -23.60 -17.32 11.54
C GLU A 227 -24.32 -18.50 12.24
N GLN A 228 -24.47 -18.45 13.57
CA GLN A 228 -25.21 -19.47 14.32
C GLN A 228 -26.73 -19.40 14.07
N PHE A 229 -27.32 -18.19 13.98
CA PHE A 229 -28.75 -18.07 13.68
C PHE A 229 -29.09 -18.43 12.23
N SER A 230 -28.22 -18.07 11.28
CA SER A 230 -28.42 -18.45 9.87
C SER A 230 -28.34 -19.97 9.69
N SER A 231 -27.36 -20.65 10.28
CA SER A 231 -27.32 -22.12 10.28
C SER A 231 -28.54 -22.77 10.97
N ALA A 232 -29.05 -22.18 12.06
CA ALA A 232 -30.30 -22.64 12.66
C ALA A 232 -31.50 -22.50 11.69
N LEU A 233 -31.54 -21.44 10.88
CA LEU A 233 -32.60 -21.24 9.88
C LEU A 233 -32.43 -22.12 8.63
N GLU A 234 -31.21 -22.52 8.27
CA GLU A 234 -30.98 -23.53 7.23
C GLU A 234 -31.57 -24.89 7.65
N THR A 235 -31.47 -25.24 8.93
CA THR A 235 -32.08 -26.48 9.45
C THR A 235 -33.60 -26.37 9.58
N VAL A 236 -34.11 -25.27 10.16
CA VAL A 236 -35.54 -25.00 10.31
C VAL A 236 -35.85 -23.54 9.95
N PRO A 237 -36.34 -23.28 8.73
CA PRO A 237 -36.58 -21.92 8.21
C PRO A 237 -37.56 -21.07 9.02
N ASN A 238 -38.54 -21.71 9.66
CA ASN A 238 -39.63 -21.04 10.38
C ASN A 238 -39.40 -20.94 11.90
N ASN A 239 -38.16 -21.03 12.37
CA ASN A 239 -37.87 -20.89 13.80
C ASN A 239 -37.90 -19.42 14.25
N LEU A 240 -38.91 -19.07 15.06
CA LEU A 240 -39.10 -17.73 15.65
C LEU A 240 -37.87 -17.22 16.40
N ALA A 241 -37.28 -18.03 17.27
CA ALA A 241 -36.17 -17.60 18.12
C ALA A 241 -34.91 -17.29 17.29
N ALA A 242 -34.65 -18.10 16.26
CA ALA A 242 -33.53 -17.88 15.34
C ALA A 242 -33.74 -16.65 14.45
N GLN A 243 -34.96 -16.40 13.93
CA GLN A 243 -35.25 -15.18 13.15
C GLN A 243 -35.13 -13.92 14.00
N PHE A 244 -35.64 -13.94 15.24
CA PHE A 244 -35.50 -12.83 16.18
C PHE A 244 -34.03 -12.58 16.54
N GLY A 245 -33.28 -13.64 16.84
CA GLY A 245 -31.84 -13.58 17.12
C GLY A 245 -31.03 -13.06 15.93
N LEU A 246 -31.35 -13.50 14.70
CA LEU A 246 -30.73 -13.02 13.48
C LEU A 246 -30.95 -11.51 13.28
N ALA A 247 -32.20 -11.05 13.40
CA ALA A 247 -32.53 -9.63 13.25
C ALA A 247 -31.84 -8.76 14.33
N SER A 248 -31.81 -9.23 15.58
CA SER A 248 -31.11 -8.56 16.68
C SER A 248 -29.59 -8.54 16.46
N GLY A 249 -29.01 -9.64 15.99
CA GLY A 249 -27.59 -9.74 15.68
C GLY A 249 -27.15 -8.85 14.55
N LEU A 250 -27.92 -8.79 13.46
CA LEU A 250 -27.66 -7.89 12.33
C LEU A 250 -27.82 -6.41 12.74
N LEU A 251 -28.76 -6.08 13.62
CA LEU A 251 -28.88 -4.75 14.22
C LEU A 251 -27.64 -4.40 15.07
N GLY A 252 -27.14 -5.33 15.89
CA GLY A 252 -25.92 -5.14 16.67
C GLY A 252 -24.68 -4.96 15.79
N TRP A 253 -24.54 -5.80 14.77
CA TRP A 253 -23.43 -5.72 13.82
C TRP A 253 -23.47 -4.42 13.01
N SER A 254 -24.65 -4.00 12.55
CA SER A 254 -24.78 -2.74 11.81
C SER A 254 -24.43 -1.52 12.67
N ARG A 255 -24.79 -1.50 13.97
CA ARG A 255 -24.36 -0.46 14.91
C ARG A 255 -22.84 -0.40 15.03
N GLN A 256 -22.16 -1.54 15.06
CA GLN A 256 -20.69 -1.59 15.05
C GLN A 256 -20.11 -1.04 13.73
N CYS A 257 -20.67 -1.41 12.58
CA CYS A 257 -20.28 -0.86 11.28
C CYS A 257 -20.47 0.67 11.22
N ILE A 258 -21.61 1.16 11.71
CA ILE A 258 -21.92 2.59 11.80
C ILE A 258 -20.89 3.32 12.67
N SER A 259 -20.54 2.76 13.84
CA SER A 259 -19.51 3.34 14.71
C SER A 259 -18.13 3.41 14.05
N SER A 260 -17.81 2.45 13.17
CA SER A 260 -16.57 2.46 12.37
C SER A 260 -16.62 3.37 11.14
N GLY A 261 -17.78 3.98 10.82
CA GLY A 261 -17.99 4.82 9.64
C GLY A 261 -18.30 4.06 8.35
N ALA A 262 -18.56 2.75 8.41
CA ALA A 262 -18.91 1.89 7.28
C ALA A 262 -20.43 1.89 7.01
N PHE A 263 -21.00 3.05 6.66
CA PHE A 263 -22.45 3.24 6.53
C PHE A 263 -23.09 2.42 5.42
N GLY A 264 -22.40 2.21 4.29
CA GLY A 264 -22.90 1.36 3.19
C GLY A 264 -23.19 -0.07 3.65
N TRP A 265 -22.21 -0.70 4.30
CA TRP A 265 -22.38 -2.03 4.89
C TRP A 265 -23.38 -2.04 6.05
N GLY A 266 -23.41 -0.98 6.86
CA GLY A 266 -24.43 -0.81 7.90
C GLY A 266 -25.85 -0.83 7.33
N ALA A 267 -26.08 -0.12 6.22
CA ALA A 267 -27.37 -0.08 5.55
C ALA A 267 -27.77 -1.43 4.93
N THR A 268 -26.83 -2.17 4.33
CA THR A 268 -27.14 -3.51 3.78
C THR A 268 -27.51 -4.50 4.89
N LEU A 269 -26.75 -4.51 5.99
CA LEU A 269 -27.05 -5.34 7.16
C LEU A 269 -28.40 -4.99 7.79
N LEU A 270 -28.75 -3.70 7.85
CA LEU A 270 -30.06 -3.25 8.36
C LEU A 270 -31.21 -3.64 7.44
N LYS A 271 -30.99 -3.68 6.12
CA LYS A 271 -31.98 -4.17 5.16
C LYS A 271 -32.24 -5.66 5.36
N GLU A 272 -31.19 -6.47 5.49
CA GLU A 272 -31.30 -7.90 5.83
C GLU A 272 -31.97 -8.09 7.20
N ALA A 273 -31.61 -7.28 8.20
CA ALA A 273 -32.24 -7.32 9.52
C ALA A 273 -33.75 -7.02 9.43
N ALA A 274 -34.14 -6.06 8.60
CA ALA A 274 -35.53 -5.70 8.39
C ALA A 274 -36.33 -6.81 7.70
N GLU A 275 -35.70 -7.58 6.82
CA GLU A 275 -36.32 -8.76 6.19
C GLU A 275 -36.51 -9.88 7.21
N ALA A 276 -35.49 -10.17 8.03
CA ALA A 276 -35.56 -11.15 9.12
C ALA A 276 -36.62 -10.78 10.18
N ALA A 277 -36.71 -9.51 10.58
CA ALA A 277 -37.71 -9.05 11.54
C ALA A 277 -39.14 -9.00 10.94
N LYS A 278 -39.29 -8.75 9.64
CA LYS A 278 -40.58 -8.95 8.94
C LYS A 278 -41.01 -10.41 8.93
N ALA A 279 -40.09 -11.34 8.67
CA ALA A 279 -40.38 -12.76 8.76
C ALA A 279 -40.82 -13.13 10.19
N CYS A 280 -40.13 -12.61 11.21
CA CYS A 280 -40.50 -12.83 12.61
C CYS A 280 -41.90 -12.29 12.95
N THR A 281 -42.25 -11.08 12.50
CA THR A 281 -43.59 -10.51 12.75
C THR A 281 -44.69 -11.23 11.97
N SER A 282 -44.38 -11.83 10.81
CA SER A 282 -45.33 -12.67 10.06
C SER A 282 -45.65 -13.99 10.76
N LEU A 283 -44.65 -14.60 11.43
CA LEU A 283 -44.82 -15.83 12.20
C LEU A 283 -45.47 -15.58 13.57
N SER A 284 -45.15 -14.48 14.25
CA SER A 284 -45.67 -14.13 15.58
C SER A 284 -46.16 -12.69 15.67
N GLY A 285 -47.27 -12.39 15.00
CA GLY A 285 -47.85 -11.04 14.97
C GLY A 285 -48.36 -10.50 16.32
N ASN A 286 -48.49 -11.37 17.34
CA ASN A 286 -49.00 -11.04 18.67
C ASN A 286 -47.90 -10.62 19.66
N GLN A 287 -46.61 -10.83 19.35
CA GLN A 287 -45.52 -10.52 20.26
C GLN A 287 -45.02 -9.08 20.06
N TYR A 288 -45.17 -8.22 21.07
CA TYR A 288 -44.79 -6.80 20.97
C TYR A 288 -43.28 -6.61 20.73
N SER A 289 -42.42 -7.48 21.26
CA SER A 289 -40.96 -7.35 21.14
C SER A 289 -40.46 -7.48 19.70
N ALA A 290 -41.12 -8.31 18.88
CA ALA A 290 -40.82 -8.43 17.45
C ALA A 290 -41.14 -7.13 16.70
N TRP A 291 -42.28 -6.51 17.00
CA TRP A 291 -42.66 -5.21 16.43
C TRP A 291 -41.77 -4.07 16.90
N LYS A 292 -41.36 -4.08 18.17
CA LYS A 292 -40.37 -3.12 18.68
C LYS A 292 -39.04 -3.26 17.95
N LEU A 293 -38.52 -4.48 17.81
CA LEU A 293 -37.26 -4.75 17.10
C LEU A 293 -37.33 -4.30 15.63
N GLN A 294 -38.44 -4.57 14.93
CA GLN A 294 -38.67 -4.05 13.57
C GLN A 294 -38.62 -2.52 13.55
N GLY A 295 -39.23 -1.84 14.54
CA GLY A 295 -39.16 -0.40 14.70
C GLY A 295 -37.72 0.11 14.87
N ASP A 296 -36.96 -0.53 15.75
CA ASP A 296 -35.57 -0.15 16.06
C ASP A 296 -34.65 -0.27 14.83
N ILE A 297 -34.83 -1.35 14.05
CA ILE A 297 -34.10 -1.57 12.79
C ILE A 297 -34.46 -0.50 11.78
N GLN A 298 -35.75 -0.17 11.63
CA GLN A 298 -36.20 0.83 10.66
C GLN A 298 -35.76 2.26 11.02
N ILE A 299 -35.77 2.64 12.30
CA ILE A 299 -35.16 3.90 12.76
C ILE A 299 -33.66 3.92 12.46
N ALA A 300 -32.94 2.83 12.78
CA ALA A 300 -31.52 2.75 12.52
C ALA A 300 -31.22 2.86 11.01
N TYR A 301 -32.05 2.24 10.16
CA TYR A 301 -31.93 2.32 8.71
C TYR A 301 -32.20 3.73 8.20
N ALA A 302 -33.30 4.37 8.61
CA ALA A 302 -33.63 5.74 8.27
C ALA A 302 -32.51 6.71 8.67
N LYS A 303 -31.94 6.50 9.87
CA LYS A 303 -30.80 7.29 10.33
C LYS A 303 -29.56 6.98 9.52
N CYS A 304 -29.23 5.73 9.17
CA CYS A 304 -27.94 5.31 8.57
C CYS A 304 -27.83 5.45 7.04
N PHE A 305 -28.93 5.37 6.30
CA PHE A 305 -28.93 5.21 4.84
C PHE A 305 -28.04 6.25 4.11
N PRO A 306 -26.94 5.82 3.45
CA PRO A 306 -26.05 6.74 2.75
C PRO A 306 -26.62 7.13 1.39
N TRP A 307 -26.33 8.36 0.97
CA TRP A 307 -26.51 8.81 -0.39
C TRP A 307 -25.33 8.32 -1.26
N GLU A 308 -25.66 7.67 -2.37
CA GLU A 308 -24.70 7.20 -3.37
C GLU A 308 -24.96 7.93 -4.67
N ASP A 309 -23.93 8.58 -5.21
CA ASP A 309 -23.99 9.18 -6.53
C ASP A 309 -23.82 8.06 -7.57
N LYS A 310 -24.92 7.66 -8.21
CA LYS A 310 -24.96 6.46 -9.07
C LYS A 310 -24.50 6.71 -10.51
N GLU A 311 -24.15 7.95 -10.86
CA GLU A 311 -23.80 8.31 -12.23
C GLU A 311 -22.49 9.12 -12.26
N ASP A 312 -21.41 8.48 -12.73
CA ASP A 312 -20.13 9.13 -13.10
C ASP A 312 -20.28 9.97 -14.39
N SER A 313 -21.37 10.74 -14.52
CA SER A 313 -21.54 11.66 -15.63
C SER A 313 -20.81 12.97 -15.30
N PRO A 314 -19.96 13.49 -16.20
CA PRO A 314 -19.22 14.73 -15.96
C PRO A 314 -20.12 15.99 -15.94
N GLU A 315 -21.37 15.86 -16.37
CA GLU A 315 -22.39 16.91 -16.42
C GLU A 315 -23.44 16.69 -15.33
N VAL A 316 -23.21 17.31 -14.17
CA VAL A 316 -24.18 17.33 -13.06
C VAL A 316 -25.29 18.30 -13.40
N ASP A 317 -26.47 17.76 -13.77
CA ASP A 317 -27.70 18.54 -13.97
C ASP A 317 -28.44 18.77 -12.64
N GLU A 318 -28.86 20.01 -12.38
CA GLU A 318 -29.63 20.40 -11.18
C GLU A 318 -30.90 19.53 -11.00
N LYS A 319 -31.55 19.17 -12.11
CA LYS A 319 -32.75 18.31 -12.11
C LYS A 319 -32.43 16.88 -11.67
N ILE A 320 -31.33 16.31 -12.18
CA ILE A 320 -30.91 14.93 -11.84
C ILE A 320 -30.51 14.88 -10.37
N PHE A 321 -29.73 15.86 -9.91
CA PHE A 321 -29.33 15.97 -8.51
C PHE A 321 -30.53 16.09 -7.57
N LYS A 322 -31.51 16.93 -7.91
CA LYS A 322 -32.76 17.06 -7.13
C LYS A 322 -33.54 15.75 -7.06
N VAL A 323 -33.71 15.04 -8.19
CA VAL A 323 -34.37 13.73 -8.21
C VAL A 323 -33.63 12.72 -7.34
N SER A 324 -32.29 12.72 -7.35
CA SER A 324 -31.46 11.85 -6.51
C SER A 324 -31.63 12.14 -5.01
N ILE A 325 -31.64 13.41 -4.62
CA ILE A 325 -31.90 13.81 -3.23
C ILE A 325 -33.33 13.43 -2.81
N ASP A 326 -34.32 13.67 -3.66
CA ASP A 326 -35.72 13.34 -3.37
C ASP A 326 -35.90 11.82 -3.20
N GLN A 327 -35.23 11.00 -4.01
CA GLN A 327 -35.20 9.54 -3.85
C GLN A 327 -34.59 9.14 -2.50
N TRP A 328 -33.44 9.72 -2.14
CA TRP A 328 -32.80 9.46 -0.85
C TRP A 328 -33.69 9.88 0.33
N LYS A 329 -34.23 11.11 0.31
CA LYS A 329 -35.16 11.62 1.35
C LYS A 329 -36.39 10.70 1.47
N ASN A 330 -36.97 10.28 0.35
CA ASN A 330 -38.12 9.37 0.32
C ASN A 330 -37.79 8.01 0.94
N THR A 331 -36.62 7.43 0.66
CA THR A 331 -36.22 6.14 1.28
C THR A 331 -36.07 6.25 2.79
N CYS A 332 -35.44 7.32 3.29
CA CYS A 332 -35.31 7.58 4.72
C CYS A 332 -36.69 7.81 5.37
N LEU A 333 -37.56 8.59 4.73
CA LEU A 333 -38.91 8.89 5.22
C LEU A 333 -39.81 7.64 5.27
N LEU A 334 -39.74 6.77 4.25
CA LEU A 334 -40.47 5.51 4.22
C LEU A 334 -40.03 4.59 5.36
N ALA A 335 -38.73 4.50 5.63
CA ALA A 335 -38.21 3.72 6.75
C ALA A 335 -38.65 4.31 8.11
N ALA A 336 -38.59 5.63 8.29
CA ALA A 336 -39.05 6.27 9.52
C ALA A 336 -40.57 6.06 9.75
N ASN A 337 -41.38 6.15 8.68
CA ASN A 337 -42.81 5.83 8.76
C ASN A 337 -43.07 4.36 9.06
N SER A 338 -42.30 3.43 8.47
CA SER A 338 -42.37 2.01 8.81
C SER A 338 -42.04 1.75 10.28
N ALA A 339 -41.09 2.49 10.84
CA ALA A 339 -40.75 2.39 12.25
C ALA A 339 -41.90 2.86 13.15
N LYS A 340 -42.44 4.05 12.87
CA LYS A 340 -43.62 4.60 13.57
C LYS A 340 -44.78 3.61 13.60
N CYS A 341 -45.14 3.04 12.44
CA CYS A 341 -46.22 2.04 12.36
C CYS A 341 -45.91 0.77 13.16
N SER A 342 -44.65 0.32 13.17
CA SER A 342 -44.24 -0.87 13.93
C SER A 342 -44.32 -0.62 15.44
N TYR A 343 -43.87 0.54 15.92
CA TYR A 343 -44.01 0.91 17.32
C TYR A 343 -45.46 1.13 17.73
N GLN A 344 -46.30 1.71 16.87
CA GLN A 344 -47.74 1.82 17.14
C GLN A 344 -48.38 0.44 17.30
N ARG A 345 -48.02 -0.52 16.45
CA ARG A 345 -48.48 -1.90 16.59
C ARG A 345 -47.99 -2.54 17.89
N ALA A 346 -46.72 -2.33 18.26
CA ALA A 346 -46.19 -2.78 19.54
C ALA A 346 -46.94 -2.15 20.73
N LEU A 347 -47.26 -0.86 20.66
CA LEU A 347 -47.97 -0.13 21.70
C LEU A 347 -49.41 -0.65 21.86
N HIS A 348 -50.09 -0.97 20.76
CA HIS A 348 -51.41 -1.60 20.81
C HIS A 348 -51.40 -2.96 21.50
N LEU A 349 -50.30 -3.71 21.39
CA LEU A 349 -50.14 -5.01 22.04
C LEU A 349 -49.72 -4.88 23.51
N ALA A 350 -48.98 -3.83 23.86
CA ALA A 350 -48.45 -3.60 25.21
C ALA A 350 -48.52 -2.12 25.62
N PRO A 351 -49.73 -1.58 25.92
CA PRO A 351 -49.93 -0.16 26.24
C PRO A 351 -49.30 0.27 27.58
N TRP A 352 -48.95 -0.66 28.46
CA TRP A 352 -48.28 -0.38 29.73
C TRP A 352 -46.76 -0.16 29.60
N GLN A 353 -46.17 -0.38 28.42
CA GLN A 353 -44.72 -0.24 28.21
C GLN A 353 -44.36 1.22 27.87
N ALA A 354 -43.82 1.95 28.85
CA ALA A 354 -43.48 3.37 28.72
C ALA A 354 -42.46 3.67 27.61
N ASN A 355 -41.48 2.78 27.39
CA ASN A 355 -40.45 2.92 26.35
C ASN A 355 -41.04 3.11 24.94
N LEU A 356 -42.15 2.44 24.62
CA LEU A 356 -42.76 2.53 23.29
C LEU A 356 -43.31 3.93 22.99
N TYR A 357 -43.77 4.65 24.01
CA TYR A 357 -44.21 6.04 23.85
C TYR A 357 -43.03 6.95 23.50
N ALA A 358 -41.89 6.78 24.17
CA ALA A 358 -40.67 7.52 23.85
C ALA A 358 -40.14 7.17 22.44
N ASP A 359 -40.16 5.89 22.06
CA ASP A 359 -39.74 5.43 20.72
C ASP A 359 -40.62 6.03 19.61
N ILE A 360 -41.95 6.08 19.83
CA ILE A 360 -42.88 6.75 18.91
C ILE A 360 -42.56 8.25 18.83
N ALA A 361 -42.33 8.91 19.96
CA ALA A 361 -42.01 10.34 20.00
C ALA A 361 -40.77 10.66 19.15
N MET A 362 -39.68 9.89 19.34
CA MET A 362 -38.46 10.02 18.55
C MET A 362 -38.67 9.71 17.06
N SER A 363 -39.49 8.71 16.73
CA SER A 363 -39.79 8.37 15.34
C SER A 363 -40.56 9.49 14.61
N VAL A 364 -41.50 10.14 15.32
CA VAL A 364 -42.31 11.23 14.78
C VAL A 364 -41.49 12.51 14.63
N ASP A 365 -40.61 12.80 15.59
CA ASP A 365 -39.68 13.92 15.50
C ASP A 365 -38.74 13.79 14.29
N LEU A 366 -38.19 12.60 14.06
CA LEU A 366 -37.38 12.33 12.86
C LEU A 366 -38.20 12.57 11.58
N ILE A 367 -39.45 12.12 11.51
CA ILE A 367 -40.34 12.38 10.36
C ILE A 367 -40.54 13.88 10.17
N TYR A 368 -40.80 14.64 11.25
CA TYR A 368 -41.00 16.09 11.17
C TYR A 368 -39.74 16.83 10.70
N SER A 369 -38.55 16.41 11.16
CA SER A 369 -37.28 16.99 10.71
C SER A 369 -37.04 16.80 9.20
N MET A 370 -37.54 15.70 8.62
CA MET A 370 -37.37 15.37 7.20
C MET A 370 -38.46 15.98 6.31
N GLU A 371 -39.67 16.21 6.84
CA GLU A 371 -40.80 16.79 6.12
C GLU A 371 -40.76 18.33 6.05
N GLU A 372 -39.79 19.00 6.70
CA GLU A 372 -39.62 20.46 6.71
C GLU A 372 -40.94 21.21 7.00
N LYS A 373 -41.73 20.72 7.96
CA LYS A 373 -42.99 21.38 8.34
C LYS A 373 -42.69 22.72 9.05
N LYS A 374 -43.47 23.75 8.68
CA LYS A 374 -43.43 25.09 9.28
C LYS A 374 -43.38 25.03 10.81
N GLU A 375 -42.66 25.99 11.39
CA GLU A 375 -42.57 26.19 12.84
C GLU A 375 -43.94 25.99 13.49
N PRO A 376 -44.06 25.02 14.41
CA PRO A 376 -45.32 24.74 15.04
C PRO A 376 -45.74 25.89 15.93
N ASP A 377 -47.05 26.12 16.04
CA ASP A 377 -47.58 27.07 17.01
C ASP A 377 -47.08 26.69 18.43
N PRO A 378 -46.35 27.58 19.12
CA PRO A 378 -45.77 27.29 20.44
C PRO A 378 -46.84 27.07 21.52
N ALA A 379 -48.11 27.35 21.21
CA ALA A 379 -49.25 27.16 22.08
C ALA A 379 -49.85 25.74 22.02
N VAL A 380 -49.53 24.93 21.00
CA VAL A 380 -50.13 23.59 20.82
C VAL A 380 -49.10 22.51 21.12
N TRP A 381 -49.39 21.70 22.14
CA TRP A 381 -48.59 20.51 22.46
C TRP A 381 -48.46 19.60 21.25
N GLN A 382 -47.22 19.39 20.80
CA GLN A 382 -46.95 18.54 19.66
C GLN A 382 -47.12 17.06 20.00
N LEU A 383 -47.33 16.24 18.97
CA LEU A 383 -47.48 14.79 19.16
C LEU A 383 -46.27 14.14 19.86
N PRO A 384 -44.99 14.46 19.52
CA PRO A 384 -43.84 13.93 20.23
C PRO A 384 -43.85 14.29 21.73
N GLU A 385 -44.14 15.54 22.07
CA GLU A 385 -44.24 16.01 23.46
C GLU A 385 -45.34 15.24 24.23
N LYS A 386 -46.52 15.06 23.62
CA LYS A 386 -47.63 14.29 24.21
C LYS A 386 -47.25 12.83 24.46
N MET A 387 -46.54 12.20 23.54
CA MET A 387 -46.10 10.81 23.69
C MET A 387 -45.07 10.69 24.82
N CYS A 388 -44.08 11.59 24.89
CA CYS A 388 -43.13 11.61 26.01
C CYS A 388 -43.80 11.84 27.37
N LEU A 389 -44.80 12.73 27.44
CA LEU A 389 -45.61 12.87 28.65
C LEU A 389 -46.35 11.57 29.00
N GLY A 390 -46.87 10.84 28.01
CA GLY A 390 -47.45 9.51 28.21
C GLY A 390 -46.46 8.52 28.83
N ALA A 391 -45.21 8.52 28.37
CA ALA A 391 -44.13 7.72 28.97
C ALA A 391 -43.88 8.11 30.43
N LEU A 392 -43.79 9.41 30.72
CA LEU A 392 -43.58 9.95 32.07
C LEU A 392 -44.77 9.74 33.01
N LEU A 393 -46.00 9.67 32.49
CA LEU A 393 -47.18 9.33 33.29
C LEU A 393 -47.14 7.88 33.78
N LEU A 394 -46.58 6.97 32.97
CA LEU A 394 -46.38 5.57 33.36
C LEU A 394 -45.15 5.42 34.27
N GLU A 395 -44.05 6.10 33.98
CA GLU A 395 -42.79 6.03 34.72
C GLU A 395 -42.21 7.44 35.01
N PRO A 396 -42.70 8.15 36.05
CA PRO A 396 -42.31 9.54 36.32
C PRO A 396 -40.87 9.69 36.85
N ILE A 397 -40.30 8.61 37.39
CA ILE A 397 -38.95 8.56 37.96
C ILE A 397 -37.90 8.27 36.88
N ASN A 398 -38.32 7.90 35.66
CA ASN A 398 -37.39 7.56 34.60
C ASN A 398 -36.72 8.83 34.03
N LYS A 399 -35.43 8.99 34.38
CA LYS A 399 -34.61 10.15 34.01
C LYS A 399 -34.40 10.31 32.51
N GLU A 400 -34.39 9.21 31.74
CA GLU A 400 -34.17 9.23 30.29
C GLU A 400 -35.34 9.90 29.57
N PHE A 401 -36.58 9.62 30.00
CA PHE A 401 -37.77 10.24 29.41
C PHE A 401 -37.84 11.75 29.65
N TRP A 402 -37.31 12.24 30.78
CA TRP A 402 -37.15 13.67 31.02
C TRP A 402 -36.16 14.31 30.04
N VAL A 403 -35.03 13.65 29.76
CA VAL A 403 -34.07 14.14 28.74
C VAL A 403 -34.69 14.14 27.36
N ILE A 404 -35.40 13.06 26.97
CA ILE A 404 -36.08 12.98 25.67
C ILE A 404 -37.13 14.10 25.54
N LEU A 405 -37.92 14.36 26.58
CA LEU A 405 -38.87 15.49 26.59
C LEU A 405 -38.14 16.84 26.40
N GLY A 406 -36.96 17.02 27.02
CA GLY A 406 -36.15 18.21 26.85
C GLY A 406 -35.58 18.38 25.44
N CYS A 407 -35.20 17.28 24.78
CA CYS A 407 -34.75 17.33 23.39
C CYS A 407 -35.90 17.66 22.41
N LEU A 408 -37.07 17.06 22.63
CA LEU A 408 -38.22 17.15 21.72
C LEU A 408 -39.12 18.37 21.93
N SER A 409 -39.08 18.97 23.13
CA SER A 409 -39.94 20.12 23.40
C SER A 409 -39.58 21.31 22.50
N SER A 410 -40.56 22.11 22.13
CA SER A 410 -40.35 23.36 21.40
C SER A 410 -40.13 24.55 22.36
N ASN A 411 -40.76 24.49 23.53
CA ASN A 411 -40.73 25.55 24.54
C ASN A 411 -39.44 25.55 25.38
N HIS A 412 -38.68 26.66 25.33
CA HIS A 412 -37.42 26.82 26.07
C HIS A 412 -37.55 26.58 27.58
N ALA A 413 -38.64 27.01 28.23
CA ALA A 413 -38.81 26.81 29.66
C ALA A 413 -39.01 25.33 30.00
N LEU A 414 -39.75 24.60 29.16
CA LEU A 414 -39.96 23.17 29.31
C LEU A 414 -38.67 22.37 29.04
N LYS A 415 -37.87 22.77 28.04
CA LYS A 415 -36.53 22.22 27.79
C LYS A 415 -35.65 22.32 29.04
N GLN A 416 -35.54 23.53 29.59
CA GLN A 416 -34.70 23.76 30.75
C GLN A 416 -35.23 22.99 31.98
N HIS A 417 -36.54 23.03 32.23
CA HIS A 417 -37.15 22.30 33.34
C HIS A 417 -36.88 20.80 33.26
N SER A 418 -37.09 20.20 32.10
CA SER A 418 -36.96 18.76 31.89
C SER A 418 -35.51 18.27 32.06
N PHE A 419 -34.51 18.98 31.52
CA PHE A 419 -33.10 18.64 31.78
C PHE A 419 -32.73 18.78 33.25
N ILE A 420 -33.18 19.86 33.92
CA ILE A 420 -32.93 20.05 35.36
C ILE A 420 -33.62 18.96 36.18
N ARG A 421 -34.85 18.56 35.83
CA ARG A 421 -35.55 17.45 36.48
C ARG A 421 -34.80 16.12 36.32
N GLY A 422 -34.32 15.82 35.11
CA GLY A 422 -33.47 14.65 34.88
C GLY A 422 -32.24 14.65 35.78
N LEU A 423 -31.57 15.80 35.93
CA LEU A 423 -30.42 15.97 36.81
C LEU A 423 -30.76 15.94 38.32
N GLN A 424 -31.97 16.34 38.71
CA GLN A 424 -32.45 16.21 40.09
C GLN A 424 -32.70 14.75 40.47
N LEU A 425 -33.14 13.92 39.52
CA LEU A 425 -33.30 12.48 39.71
C LEU A 425 -31.94 11.77 39.74
N ASP A 426 -31.03 12.17 38.86
CA ASP A 426 -29.66 11.66 38.84
C ASP A 426 -28.67 12.72 38.33
N ILE A 427 -27.81 13.19 39.23
CA ILE A 427 -26.81 14.22 38.92
C ILE A 427 -25.69 13.71 38.00
N SER A 428 -25.52 12.38 37.94
CA SER A 428 -24.53 11.70 37.10
C SER A 428 -25.00 11.45 35.67
N LEU A 429 -26.16 11.98 35.29
CA LEU A 429 -26.68 11.87 33.93
C LEU A 429 -25.91 12.80 32.97
N SER A 430 -24.86 12.26 32.35
CA SER A 430 -23.97 12.97 31.43
C SER A 430 -24.70 13.54 30.21
N GLU A 431 -25.68 12.82 29.66
CA GLU A 431 -26.49 13.26 28.52
C GLU A 431 -27.30 14.53 28.83
N ALA A 432 -27.89 14.61 30.02
CA ALA A 432 -28.65 15.79 30.44
C ALA A 432 -27.76 17.01 30.56
N TRP A 433 -26.54 16.87 31.10
CA TRP A 433 -25.54 17.95 31.10
C TRP A 433 -25.13 18.36 29.68
N ALA A 434 -24.93 17.39 28.77
CA ALA A 434 -24.56 17.67 27.38
C ALA A 434 -25.65 18.46 26.63
N TYR A 435 -26.91 18.02 26.72
CA TYR A 435 -28.03 18.71 26.08
C TYR A 435 -28.36 20.05 26.74
N LEU A 436 -28.17 20.19 28.06
CA LEU A 436 -28.26 21.47 28.75
C LEU A 436 -27.17 22.44 28.26
N GLY A 437 -25.95 21.94 28.01
CA GLY A 437 -24.88 22.72 27.39
C GLY A 437 -25.24 23.22 25.98
N LYS A 438 -25.74 22.32 25.12
CA LYS A 438 -26.25 22.67 23.78
C LYS A 438 -27.38 23.71 23.85
N PHE A 439 -28.27 23.58 24.83
CA PHE A 439 -29.36 24.53 25.06
C PHE A 439 -28.84 25.91 25.46
N TYR A 440 -27.93 26.01 26.43
CA TYR A 440 -27.34 27.30 26.82
C TYR A 440 -26.53 27.95 25.70
N GLU A 441 -25.86 27.15 24.87
CA GLU A 441 -25.16 27.65 23.69
C GLU A 441 -26.14 28.27 22.69
N SER A 442 -27.31 27.64 22.46
CA SER A 442 -28.35 28.19 21.59
C SER A 442 -28.98 29.50 22.11
N LEU A 443 -28.91 29.74 23.42
CA LEU A 443 -29.33 31.00 24.05
C LEU A 443 -28.21 32.08 24.06
N GLY A 444 -26.99 31.73 23.62
CA GLY A 444 -25.83 32.62 23.67
C GLY A 444 -25.09 32.65 25.02
N GLU A 445 -25.51 31.84 25.99
CA GLU A 445 -24.93 31.76 27.34
C GLU A 445 -23.67 30.88 27.38
N LYS A 446 -22.60 31.36 26.73
CA LYS A 446 -21.35 30.60 26.49
C LYS A 446 -20.70 30.04 27.76
N LEU A 447 -20.76 30.77 28.89
CA LEU A 447 -20.13 30.34 30.15
C LEU A 447 -20.86 29.14 30.77
N LEU A 448 -22.20 29.20 30.83
CA LEU A 448 -23.01 28.10 31.36
C LEU A 448 -22.94 26.87 30.45
N ALA A 449 -22.94 27.08 29.13
CA ALA A 449 -22.74 26.01 28.16
C ALA A 449 -21.42 25.26 28.40
N ARG A 450 -20.32 26.01 28.56
CA ARG A 450 -19.00 25.45 28.84
C ARG A 450 -18.97 24.65 30.14
N GLN A 451 -19.54 25.20 31.22
CA GLN A 451 -19.60 24.48 32.50
C GLN A 451 -20.39 23.17 32.39
N ALA A 452 -21.51 23.19 31.67
CA ALA A 452 -22.32 22.00 31.44
C ALA A 452 -21.57 20.94 30.61
N PHE A 453 -20.87 21.34 29.54
CA PHE A 453 -20.04 20.44 28.74
C PHE A 453 -18.86 19.86 29.53
N ASP A 454 -18.16 20.66 30.33
CA ASP A 454 -17.05 20.18 31.17
C ASP A 454 -17.54 19.16 32.21
N ARG A 455 -18.73 19.39 32.81
CA ARG A 455 -19.38 18.40 33.69
C ARG A 455 -19.71 17.12 32.95
N ALA A 456 -20.34 17.20 31.77
CA ALA A 456 -20.67 16.04 30.96
C ALA A 456 -19.42 15.20 30.62
N ARG A 457 -18.34 15.84 30.17
CA ARG A 457 -17.05 15.19 29.84
C ARG A 457 -16.38 14.56 31.05
N SER A 458 -16.49 15.20 32.23
CA SER A 458 -15.90 14.66 33.46
C SER A 458 -16.60 13.40 33.96
N ILE A 459 -17.90 13.29 33.68
CA ILE A 459 -18.73 12.13 34.06
C ILE A 459 -18.55 11.02 33.02
N ASP A 460 -18.74 11.35 31.74
CA ASP A 460 -18.65 10.40 30.64
C ASP A 460 -17.89 11.01 29.44
N PRO A 461 -16.59 10.71 29.31
CA PRO A 461 -15.78 11.13 28.16
C PRO A 461 -16.20 10.50 26.84
N SER A 462 -17.05 9.46 26.85
CA SER A 462 -17.49 8.75 25.65
C SER A 462 -18.67 9.41 24.94
N LEU A 463 -19.23 10.51 25.46
CA LEU A 463 -20.24 11.29 24.76
C LEU A 463 -19.62 12.26 23.76
N ALA A 464 -20.05 12.21 22.50
CA ALA A 464 -19.52 13.08 21.44
C ALA A 464 -19.94 14.56 21.56
N LEU A 465 -21.20 14.83 21.95
CA LEU A 465 -21.78 16.17 21.94
C LEU A 465 -20.98 17.18 22.78
N PRO A 466 -20.54 16.87 24.02
CA PRO A 466 -19.71 17.78 24.79
C PRO A 466 -18.36 18.13 24.14
N TRP A 467 -17.70 17.17 23.49
CA TRP A 467 -16.46 17.42 22.75
C TRP A 467 -16.68 18.34 21.55
N ALA A 468 -17.82 18.18 20.86
CA ALA A 468 -18.20 19.05 19.75
C ALA A 468 -18.53 20.47 20.24
N GLY A 469 -19.36 20.63 21.28
CA GLY A 469 -19.72 21.94 21.82
C GLY A 469 -18.52 22.73 22.35
N MET A 470 -17.54 22.06 22.94
CA MET A 470 -16.29 22.70 23.37
C MET A 470 -15.45 23.23 22.20
N SER A 471 -15.62 22.71 20.98
CA SER A 471 -14.85 23.19 19.83
C SER A 471 -15.34 24.54 19.28
N VAL A 472 -16.62 24.87 19.48
CA VAL A 472 -17.29 26.06 18.90
C VAL A 472 -16.92 27.35 19.66
N GLY A 473 -16.54 27.26 20.93
CA GLY A 473 -16.27 28.41 21.81
C GLY A 473 -14.97 29.19 21.59
N TYR A 474 -14.13 28.85 20.60
CA TYR A 474 -12.72 29.29 20.53
C TYR A 474 -12.34 30.22 19.36
N GLN A 475 -13.31 30.84 18.68
CA GLN A 475 -13.07 31.59 17.44
C GLN A 475 -12.20 32.87 17.56
N ASP A 476 -11.92 33.38 18.76
CA ASP A 476 -11.27 34.70 18.92
C ASP A 476 -9.73 34.67 19.05
N ARG A 477 -9.06 33.50 19.08
CA ARG A 477 -7.59 33.43 19.21
C ARG A 477 -6.95 32.29 18.41
N THR A 478 -5.96 32.62 17.58
CA THR A 478 -5.19 31.68 16.73
C THR A 478 -4.47 30.58 17.50
N SER A 479 -4.11 30.80 18.78
CA SER A 479 -3.48 29.77 19.62
C SER A 479 -4.44 28.65 20.07
N LEU A 480 -5.75 28.86 20.00
CA LEU A 480 -6.78 27.92 20.47
C LEU A 480 -7.42 27.09 19.35
N ALA A 481 -7.05 27.33 18.08
CA ALA A 481 -7.58 26.61 16.93
C ALA A 481 -7.13 25.13 16.87
N ASN A 482 -5.99 24.78 17.46
CA ASN A 482 -5.52 23.39 17.53
C ASN A 482 -6.26 22.58 18.61
N GLU A 483 -6.55 23.18 19.76
CA GLU A 483 -7.34 22.52 20.83
C GLU A 483 -8.78 22.28 20.37
N SER A 484 -9.38 23.24 19.66
CA SER A 484 -10.71 23.06 19.08
C SER A 484 -10.73 21.97 18.00
N PHE A 485 -9.68 21.89 17.18
CA PHE A 485 -9.52 20.81 16.20
C PHE A 485 -9.45 19.44 16.86
N GLU A 486 -8.62 19.27 17.89
CA GLU A 486 -8.53 17.99 18.61
C GLU A 486 -9.83 17.62 19.30
N SER A 487 -10.51 18.58 19.93
CA SER A 487 -11.81 18.34 20.57
C SER A 487 -12.87 17.90 19.56
N CYS A 488 -12.96 18.58 18.41
CA CYS A 488 -13.90 18.21 17.36
C CYS A 488 -13.56 16.86 16.72
N LEU A 489 -12.27 16.58 16.52
CA LEU A 489 -11.80 15.28 16.00
C LEU A 489 -12.20 14.13 16.94
N ARG A 490 -12.10 14.33 18.27
CA ARG A 490 -12.58 13.36 19.25
C ARG A 490 -14.08 13.15 19.15
N ALA A 491 -14.87 14.21 19.00
CA ALA A 491 -16.32 14.09 18.82
C ALA A 491 -16.68 13.22 17.60
N VAL A 492 -16.01 13.45 16.46
CA VAL A 492 -16.23 12.68 15.22
C VAL A 492 -15.80 11.22 15.35
N GLN A 493 -14.71 10.94 16.07
CA GLN A 493 -14.24 9.57 16.33
C GLN A 493 -15.22 8.77 17.21
N ILE A 494 -15.89 9.45 18.14
CA ILE A 494 -16.89 8.84 19.02
C ILE A 494 -18.19 8.60 18.27
N LEU A 495 -18.71 9.65 17.61
CA LEU A 495 -19.97 9.60 16.87
C LEU A 495 -19.83 10.34 15.53
N PRO A 496 -19.76 9.63 14.39
CA PRO A 496 -19.60 10.22 13.06
C PRO A 496 -20.92 10.84 12.55
N LEU A 497 -21.41 11.86 13.26
CA LEU A 497 -22.58 12.64 12.86
C LEU A 497 -22.16 13.69 11.81
N ALA A 498 -23.01 13.92 10.80
CA ALA A 498 -22.71 14.84 9.71
C ALA A 498 -22.39 16.26 10.21
N GLU A 499 -23.12 16.77 11.21
CA GLU A 499 -22.87 18.11 11.77
C GLU A 499 -21.48 18.22 12.40
N PHE A 500 -21.04 17.20 13.14
CA PHE A 500 -19.70 17.17 13.76
C PHE A 500 -18.60 17.06 12.69
N GLN A 501 -18.85 16.29 11.63
CA GLN A 501 -17.90 16.14 10.52
C GLN A 501 -17.75 17.43 9.69
N VAL A 502 -18.86 18.13 9.44
CA VAL A 502 -18.86 19.47 8.82
C VAL A 502 -18.13 20.46 9.73
N GLY A 503 -18.42 20.44 11.04
CA GLY A 503 -17.71 21.26 12.04
C GLY A 503 -16.20 21.00 12.10
N LEU A 504 -15.78 19.74 11.98
CA LEU A 504 -14.35 19.39 11.89
C LEU A 504 -13.71 20.01 10.64
N GLY A 505 -14.39 19.96 9.51
CA GLY A 505 -13.93 20.56 8.25
C GLY A 505 -13.78 22.08 8.34
N THR A 506 -14.72 22.78 8.96
CA THR A 506 -14.63 24.25 9.13
C THR A 506 -13.48 24.64 10.07
N ILE A 507 -13.28 23.90 11.17
CA ILE A 507 -12.15 24.12 12.09
C ILE A 507 -10.82 23.76 11.43
N ALA A 508 -10.78 22.73 10.58
CA ALA A 508 -9.57 22.34 9.83
C ALA A 508 -9.08 23.47 8.89
N ILE A 509 -9.99 24.26 8.31
CA ILE A 509 -9.64 25.45 7.51
C ILE A 509 -8.94 26.50 8.37
N LEU A 510 -9.46 26.77 9.57
CA LEU A 510 -8.91 27.78 10.48
C LEU A 510 -7.57 27.35 11.10
N SER A 511 -7.41 26.07 11.41
CA SER A 511 -6.22 25.49 12.04
C SER A 511 -5.12 25.10 11.04
N GLY A 512 -5.42 25.02 9.75
CA GLY A 512 -4.46 24.65 8.70
C GLY A 512 -4.28 23.13 8.51
N HIS A 513 -5.14 22.30 9.10
CA HIS A 513 -5.08 20.83 9.04
C HIS A 513 -5.92 20.20 7.91
N LEU A 514 -6.33 20.98 6.90
CA LEU A 514 -7.22 20.52 5.82
C LEU A 514 -6.69 19.29 5.04
N LEU A 515 -5.36 19.12 4.96
CA LEU A 515 -4.70 17.98 4.31
C LEU A 515 -4.70 16.69 5.15
N SER A 516 -5.26 16.72 6.36
CA SER A 516 -5.40 15.55 7.21
C SER A 516 -6.27 14.47 6.54
N PRO A 517 -5.84 13.20 6.51
CA PRO A 517 -6.65 12.12 5.96
C PRO A 517 -7.92 11.87 6.79
N GLN A 518 -7.90 12.16 8.09
CA GLN A 518 -9.08 12.06 8.96
C GLN A 518 -10.16 13.06 8.56
N VAL A 519 -9.77 14.30 8.25
CA VAL A 519 -10.67 15.37 7.80
C VAL A 519 -11.30 15.00 6.45
N PHE A 520 -10.51 14.48 5.53
CA PHE A 520 -11.01 14.01 4.23
C PHE A 520 -12.04 12.88 4.37
N GLY A 521 -11.75 11.85 5.17
CA GLY A 521 -12.69 10.76 5.42
C GLY A 521 -13.99 11.24 6.07
N ALA A 522 -13.89 12.13 7.06
CA ALA A 522 -15.03 12.71 7.75
C ALA A 522 -15.94 13.51 6.82
N ILE A 523 -15.37 14.36 5.94
CA ILE A 523 -16.16 15.19 5.02
C ILE A 523 -16.84 14.34 3.94
N ARG A 524 -16.17 13.30 3.42
CA ARG A 524 -16.81 12.36 2.48
C ARG A 524 -17.99 11.63 3.12
N GLN A 525 -17.85 11.23 4.38
CA GLN A 525 -18.96 10.67 5.15
C GLN A 525 -20.08 11.71 5.35
N ALA A 526 -19.75 12.96 5.65
CA ALA A 526 -20.75 14.01 5.81
C ALA A 526 -21.61 14.19 4.55
N VAL A 527 -20.99 14.18 3.36
CA VAL A 527 -21.69 14.26 2.07
C VAL A 527 -22.67 13.11 1.87
N GLN A 528 -22.28 11.88 2.23
CA GLN A 528 -23.18 10.71 2.13
C GLN A 528 -24.36 10.79 3.09
N ARG A 529 -24.21 11.44 4.24
CA ARG A 529 -25.19 11.43 5.33
C ARG A 529 -26.13 12.64 5.27
N ALA A 530 -25.63 13.74 4.73
CA ALA A 530 -26.31 15.02 4.66
C ALA A 530 -26.13 15.65 3.25
N PRO A 531 -26.52 14.96 2.16
CA PRO A 531 -26.28 15.43 0.78
C PRO A 531 -27.04 16.71 0.43
N HIS A 532 -28.06 17.06 1.21
CA HIS A 532 -28.86 18.27 1.06
C HIS A 532 -28.19 19.52 1.64
N TYR A 533 -27.17 19.37 2.49
CA TYR A 533 -26.43 20.50 3.05
C TYR A 533 -25.34 20.96 2.07
N PRO A 534 -25.36 22.23 1.61
CA PRO A 534 -24.36 22.75 0.69
C PRO A 534 -22.96 22.84 1.30
N GLU A 535 -22.85 23.02 2.61
CA GLU A 535 -21.58 23.10 3.32
C GLU A 535 -20.77 21.80 3.20
N SER A 536 -21.44 20.65 3.22
CA SER A 536 -20.81 19.33 3.11
C SER A 536 -20.07 19.18 1.77
N HIS A 537 -20.73 19.55 0.68
CA HIS A 537 -20.19 19.52 -0.68
C HIS A 537 -19.11 20.58 -0.90
N ASN A 538 -19.30 21.80 -0.37
CA ASN A 538 -18.30 22.86 -0.48
C ASN A 538 -16.99 22.50 0.26
N LEU A 539 -17.08 21.93 1.47
CA LEU A 539 -15.92 21.44 2.20
C LEU A 539 -15.24 20.27 1.48
N ASN A 540 -16.02 19.37 0.87
CA ASN A 540 -15.47 18.27 0.08
C ASN A 540 -14.67 18.79 -1.12
N GLY A 541 -15.20 19.83 -1.78
CA GLY A 541 -14.49 20.52 -2.86
C GLY A 541 -13.17 21.17 -2.38
N LEU A 542 -13.17 21.82 -1.21
CA LEU A 542 -11.98 22.45 -0.65
C LEU A 542 -10.89 21.43 -0.28
N VAL A 543 -11.26 20.27 0.28
CA VAL A 543 -10.29 19.21 0.59
C VAL A 543 -9.72 18.59 -0.69
N CYS A 544 -10.57 18.30 -1.68
CA CYS A 544 -10.11 17.77 -2.97
C CYS A 544 -9.16 18.77 -3.66
N GLU A 545 -9.48 20.06 -3.61
CA GLU A 545 -8.63 21.11 -4.14
C GLU A 545 -7.27 21.19 -3.40
N ALA A 546 -7.25 21.05 -2.08
CA ALA A 546 -6.02 21.01 -1.30
C ALA A 546 -5.13 19.81 -1.68
N GLN A 547 -5.73 18.66 -2.01
CA GLN A 547 -5.05 17.46 -2.50
C GLN A 547 -4.64 17.55 -3.99
N SER A 548 -4.95 18.67 -4.67
CA SER A 548 -4.76 18.86 -6.12
C SER A 548 -5.60 17.94 -7.01
N ASP A 549 -6.66 17.33 -6.48
CA ASP A 549 -7.69 16.63 -7.26
C ASP A 549 -8.78 17.61 -7.70
N TYR A 550 -8.46 18.36 -8.76
CA TYR A 550 -9.34 19.43 -9.25
C TYR A 550 -10.62 18.91 -9.92
N GLN A 551 -10.63 17.69 -10.47
CA GLN A 551 -11.82 17.13 -11.11
C GLN A 551 -12.88 16.80 -10.07
N SER A 552 -12.52 16.09 -8.99
CA SER A 552 -13.42 15.83 -7.87
C SER A 552 -13.85 17.11 -7.14
N ALA A 553 -12.98 18.12 -7.09
CA ALA A 553 -13.34 19.42 -6.53
C ALA A 553 -14.46 20.10 -7.34
N VAL A 554 -14.35 20.08 -8.67
CA VAL A 554 -15.36 20.66 -9.57
C VAL A 554 -16.72 19.97 -9.40
N THR A 555 -16.77 18.65 -9.35
CA THR A 555 -18.04 17.91 -9.14
C THR A 555 -18.65 18.24 -7.79
N ALA A 556 -17.85 18.28 -6.72
CA ALA A 556 -18.31 18.66 -5.39
C ALA A 556 -18.86 20.09 -5.34
N TYR A 557 -18.20 21.07 -5.96
CA TYR A 557 -18.73 22.44 -6.00
C TYR A 557 -20.00 22.58 -6.85
N ARG A 558 -20.13 21.79 -7.94
CA ARG A 558 -21.39 21.73 -8.72
C ARG A 558 -22.53 21.18 -7.87
N HIS A 559 -22.30 20.11 -7.09
CA HIS A 559 -23.27 19.60 -6.12
C HIS A 559 -23.62 20.63 -5.03
N ALA A 560 -22.64 21.37 -4.52
CA ALA A 560 -22.88 22.45 -3.56
C ALA A 560 -23.79 23.54 -4.13
N LYS A 561 -23.60 23.94 -5.40
CA LYS A 561 -24.50 24.88 -6.10
C LYS A 561 -25.92 24.34 -6.25
N CYS A 562 -26.05 23.07 -6.65
CA CYS A 562 -27.37 22.43 -6.78
C CYS A 562 -28.08 22.33 -5.42
N ALA A 563 -27.36 22.00 -4.34
CA ALA A 563 -27.91 21.96 -2.99
C ALA A 563 -28.38 23.35 -2.51
N LEU A 564 -27.63 24.42 -2.80
CA LEU A 564 -28.04 25.80 -2.52
C LEU A 564 -29.34 26.20 -3.25
N ALA A 565 -29.54 25.73 -4.48
CA ALA A 565 -30.75 26.02 -5.25
C ALA A 565 -32.02 25.36 -4.67
N ILE A 566 -31.87 24.26 -3.92
CA ILE A 566 -32.97 23.52 -3.30
C ILE A 566 -33.39 24.13 -1.95
N MET A 567 -32.51 24.85 -1.25
CA MET A 567 -32.76 25.35 0.10
C MET A 567 -33.77 26.53 0.16
N PRO A 568 -34.73 26.53 1.11
CA PRO A 568 -35.78 27.56 1.25
C PRO A 568 -35.35 28.85 2.01
N ASN A 569 -34.04 29.15 2.10
CA ASN A 569 -33.50 30.25 2.92
C ASN A 569 -33.77 31.66 2.35
N SER A 570 -33.47 32.69 3.15
CA SER A 570 -33.54 34.10 2.75
C SER A 570 -32.71 34.34 1.47
N LYS A 571 -33.27 35.07 0.49
CA LYS A 571 -32.58 35.34 -0.79
C LYS A 571 -31.22 36.04 -0.62
N ALA A 572 -31.00 36.74 0.50
CA ALA A 572 -29.77 37.50 0.76
C ALA A 572 -28.60 36.59 1.19
N ASP A 573 -28.84 35.65 2.11
CA ASP A 573 -27.81 34.74 2.61
C ASP A 573 -27.45 33.66 1.59
N ILE A 574 -28.41 33.22 0.77
CA ILE A 574 -28.15 32.29 -0.34
C ILE A 574 -27.19 32.90 -1.35
N ASN A 575 -27.32 34.20 -1.62
CA ASN A 575 -26.52 34.87 -2.65
C ASN A 575 -25.04 35.01 -2.27
N SER A 576 -24.72 35.25 -0.99
CA SER A 576 -23.33 35.34 -0.52
C SER A 576 -22.65 33.96 -0.56
N HIS A 577 -23.31 32.93 -0.02
CA HIS A 577 -22.80 31.55 -0.06
C HIS A 577 -22.66 31.02 -1.48
N LEU A 578 -23.60 31.35 -2.38
CA LEU A 578 -23.53 30.99 -3.79
C LEU A 578 -22.33 31.65 -4.48
N ALA A 579 -22.03 32.91 -4.15
CA ALA A 579 -20.84 33.59 -4.68
C ALA A 579 -19.56 32.87 -4.24
N ASP A 580 -19.42 32.54 -2.95
CA ASP A 580 -18.25 31.84 -2.41
C ASP A 580 -18.02 30.46 -3.07
N VAL A 581 -19.08 29.65 -3.18
CA VAL A 581 -19.02 28.33 -3.85
C VAL A 581 -18.66 28.50 -5.33
N SER A 582 -19.26 29.48 -6.01
CA SER A 582 -18.99 29.74 -7.43
C SER A 582 -17.55 30.22 -7.65
N PHE A 583 -16.97 31.00 -6.73
CA PHE A 583 -15.55 31.36 -6.80
C PHE A 583 -14.63 30.16 -6.62
N ASN A 584 -14.95 29.26 -5.68
CA ASN A 584 -14.21 28.02 -5.51
C ASN A 584 -14.32 27.11 -6.76
N LEU A 585 -15.51 27.04 -7.38
CA LEU A 585 -15.73 26.33 -8.64
C LEU A 585 -14.89 26.93 -9.78
N VAL A 586 -14.93 28.23 -9.99
CA VAL A 586 -14.13 28.91 -11.03
C VAL A 586 -12.63 28.67 -10.82
N ARG A 587 -12.17 28.73 -9.57
CA ARG A 587 -10.76 28.48 -9.20
C ARG A 587 -10.34 27.05 -9.55
N SER A 588 -11.17 26.06 -9.20
CA SER A 588 -10.91 24.65 -9.48
C SER A 588 -11.03 24.32 -10.99
N LEU A 589 -12.01 24.84 -11.71
CA LEU A 589 -12.13 24.73 -13.17
C LEU A 589 -10.89 25.27 -13.90
N CYS A 590 -10.41 26.45 -13.49
CA CYS A 590 -9.19 27.05 -14.06
C CYS A 590 -7.93 26.20 -13.80
N LYS A 591 -7.89 25.49 -12.67
CA LYS A 591 -6.79 24.56 -12.32
C LYS A 591 -6.91 23.20 -13.02
N ALA A 592 -8.13 22.72 -13.25
CA ALA A 592 -8.43 21.50 -14.01
C ALA A 592 -8.16 21.65 -15.52
N GLY A 593 -8.00 22.89 -16.02
CA GLY A 593 -7.76 23.18 -17.44
C GLY A 593 -9.03 23.49 -18.24
N LEU A 594 -10.20 23.50 -17.59
CA LEU A 594 -11.51 23.83 -18.18
C LEU A 594 -11.73 25.35 -18.18
N ALA A 595 -10.88 26.07 -18.93
CA ALA A 595 -10.88 27.54 -18.92
C ALA A 595 -12.15 28.14 -19.54
N PHE A 596 -12.79 27.46 -20.48
CA PHE A 596 -14.01 27.93 -21.13
C PHE A 596 -15.20 27.94 -20.16
N ASP A 597 -15.45 26.84 -19.46
CA ASP A 597 -16.49 26.72 -18.42
C ASP A 597 -16.26 27.74 -17.30
N ALA A 598 -14.99 27.93 -16.90
CA ALA A 598 -14.63 28.92 -15.88
C ALA A 598 -14.95 30.36 -16.34
N ALA A 599 -14.78 30.67 -17.63
CA ALA A 599 -15.10 31.99 -18.18
C ALA A 599 -16.61 32.24 -18.19
N GLN A 600 -17.41 31.24 -18.53
CA GLN A 600 -18.87 31.33 -18.50
C GLN A 600 -19.39 31.61 -17.09
N GLU A 601 -18.91 30.84 -16.10
CA GLU A 601 -19.27 31.05 -14.69
C GLU A 601 -18.87 32.45 -14.17
N CYS A 602 -17.71 32.97 -14.58
CA CYS A 602 -17.32 34.34 -14.25
C CYS A 602 -18.23 35.41 -14.89
N GLU A 603 -18.63 35.25 -16.16
CA GLU A 603 -19.57 36.17 -16.80
C GLU A 603 -20.95 36.11 -16.15
N ASP A 604 -21.39 34.94 -15.69
CA ASP A 604 -22.63 34.82 -14.93
C ASP A 604 -22.57 35.49 -13.55
N LEU A 605 -21.45 35.37 -12.83
CA LEU A 605 -21.20 36.12 -11.59
C LEU A 605 -21.18 37.63 -11.83
N LYS A 606 -20.59 38.07 -12.94
CA LYS A 606 -20.53 39.48 -13.35
C LYS A 606 -21.91 40.03 -13.70
N ARG A 607 -22.74 39.28 -14.44
CA ARG A 607 -24.15 39.63 -14.73
C ARG A 607 -24.98 39.79 -13.46
N LYS A 608 -24.74 38.95 -12.46
CA LYS A 608 -25.42 38.98 -11.16
C LYS A 608 -24.86 40.06 -10.20
N GLY A 609 -23.75 40.70 -10.54
CA GLY A 609 -23.12 41.74 -9.71
C GLY A 609 -22.30 41.22 -8.53
N PHE A 610 -22.00 39.92 -8.47
CA PHE A 610 -21.25 39.29 -7.36
C PHE A 610 -19.75 39.16 -7.63
N LEU A 611 -19.24 39.77 -8.70
CA LEU A 611 -17.83 39.63 -9.09
C LEU A 611 -16.92 40.54 -8.24
N ASP A 612 -16.47 40.02 -7.12
CA ASP A 612 -15.52 40.67 -6.23
C ASP A 612 -14.11 40.80 -6.83
N ILE A 613 -13.25 41.56 -6.14
CA ILE A 613 -11.83 41.74 -6.47
C ILE A 613 -11.10 40.39 -6.65
N LYS A 614 -11.38 39.40 -5.80
CA LYS A 614 -10.83 38.04 -5.92
C LYS A 614 -11.30 37.36 -7.22
N GLY A 615 -12.57 37.57 -7.58
CA GLY A 615 -13.16 37.11 -8.83
C GLY A 615 -12.49 37.72 -10.06
N LEU A 616 -12.25 39.03 -10.04
CA LEU A 616 -11.56 39.75 -11.12
C LEU A 616 -10.14 39.22 -11.35
N GLN A 617 -9.43 38.83 -10.29
CA GLN A 617 -8.09 38.23 -10.40
C GLN A 617 -8.13 36.91 -11.17
N ILE A 618 -9.05 36.02 -10.80
CA ILE A 618 -9.21 34.71 -11.44
C ILE A 618 -9.69 34.88 -12.88
N TYR A 619 -10.61 35.83 -13.11
CA TYR A 619 -11.17 36.11 -14.43
C TYR A 619 -10.13 36.62 -15.43
N ALA A 620 -9.21 37.50 -14.99
CA ALA A 620 -8.09 37.95 -15.83
C ALA A 620 -7.18 36.80 -16.25
N VAL A 621 -6.89 35.86 -15.35
CA VAL A 621 -6.08 34.67 -15.63
C VAL A 621 -6.78 33.73 -16.60
N ILE A 622 -8.09 33.54 -16.45
CA ILE A 622 -8.89 32.70 -17.37
C ILE A 622 -8.87 33.27 -18.78
N MET A 623 -9.11 34.58 -18.93
CA MET A 623 -9.10 35.23 -20.24
C MET A 623 -7.74 35.14 -20.94
N TRP A 624 -6.66 35.26 -20.16
CA TRP A 624 -5.32 35.03 -20.68
C TRP A 624 -5.08 33.59 -21.13
N LYS A 625 -5.52 32.59 -20.34
CA LYS A 625 -5.41 31.17 -20.72
C LYS A 625 -6.20 30.81 -21.98
N LEU A 626 -7.32 31.50 -22.22
CA LEU A 626 -8.13 31.35 -23.44
C LEU A 626 -7.54 32.08 -24.67
N GLY A 627 -6.44 32.81 -24.51
CA GLY A 627 -5.81 33.59 -25.58
C GLY A 627 -6.50 34.93 -25.88
N GLN A 628 -7.47 35.35 -25.07
CA GLN A 628 -8.15 36.64 -25.22
C GLN A 628 -7.37 37.74 -24.49
N TYR A 629 -6.27 38.19 -25.09
CA TYR A 629 -5.32 39.09 -24.42
C TYR A 629 -5.89 40.49 -24.14
N ASP A 630 -6.70 41.04 -25.04
CA ASP A 630 -7.28 42.37 -24.87
C ASP A 630 -8.29 42.41 -23.71
N SER A 631 -9.14 41.38 -23.59
CA SER A 631 -10.09 41.27 -22.47
C SER A 631 -9.34 41.10 -21.15
N ALA A 632 -8.30 40.25 -21.10
CA ALA A 632 -7.45 40.10 -19.92
C ALA A 632 -6.80 41.43 -19.47
N LEU A 633 -6.31 42.24 -20.42
CA LEU A 633 -5.75 43.56 -20.12
C LEU A 633 -6.80 44.57 -19.64
N THR A 634 -8.02 44.56 -20.19
CA THR A 634 -9.10 45.43 -19.71
C THR A 634 -9.51 45.08 -18.27
N ILE A 635 -9.59 43.79 -17.94
CA ILE A 635 -9.88 43.32 -16.58
C ILE A 635 -8.71 43.70 -15.65
N ALA A 636 -7.46 43.50 -16.06
CA ALA A 636 -6.29 43.92 -15.28
C ALA A 636 -6.28 45.43 -15.00
N ARG A 637 -6.70 46.27 -15.95
CA ARG A 637 -6.89 47.72 -15.74
C ARG A 637 -8.01 48.02 -14.75
N SER A 638 -9.12 47.30 -14.81
CA SER A 638 -10.22 47.43 -13.83
C SER A 638 -9.76 47.06 -12.41
N LEU A 639 -8.92 46.02 -12.31
CA LEU A 639 -8.34 45.55 -11.07
C LEU A 639 -7.35 46.56 -10.49
N ALA A 640 -6.52 47.17 -11.35
CA ALA A 640 -5.60 48.24 -11.00
C ALA A 640 -6.31 49.47 -10.41
N LYS A 641 -7.50 49.83 -10.93
CA LYS A 641 -8.31 50.95 -10.39
C LYS A 641 -8.77 50.70 -8.95
N ASN A 642 -8.99 49.44 -8.58
CA ASN A 642 -9.48 49.05 -7.25
C ASN A 642 -8.35 48.78 -6.24
N VAL A 643 -7.08 48.94 -6.62
CA VAL A 643 -5.92 48.63 -5.74
C VAL A 643 -5.88 49.49 -4.48
N LEU A 644 -6.32 50.76 -4.57
CA LEU A 644 -6.30 51.68 -3.43
C LEU A 644 -7.34 51.36 -2.34
N THR A 645 -8.37 50.56 -2.68
CA THR A 645 -9.44 50.15 -1.75
C THR A 645 -9.21 48.75 -1.15
N MET A 646 -8.07 48.11 -1.43
CA MET A 646 -7.79 46.72 -1.04
C MET A 646 -6.99 46.60 0.27
N ASN A 647 -7.16 45.48 0.97
CA ASN A 647 -6.27 45.06 2.07
C ASN A 647 -4.84 44.81 1.56
N GLN A 648 -3.82 45.10 2.37
CA GLN A 648 -2.40 45.01 1.98
C GLN A 648 -1.99 43.66 1.34
N THR A 649 -2.52 42.54 1.84
CA THR A 649 -2.26 41.19 1.28
C THR A 649 -2.94 40.97 -0.08
N GLY A 650 -4.14 41.52 -0.28
CA GLY A 650 -4.88 41.48 -1.53
C GLY A 650 -4.22 42.35 -2.62
N VAL A 651 -3.66 43.49 -2.21
CA VAL A 651 -2.90 44.40 -3.09
C VAL A 651 -1.68 43.70 -3.69
N ALA A 652 -0.86 43.04 -2.85
CA ALA A 652 0.34 42.34 -3.31
C ALA A 652 0.02 41.25 -4.34
N ALA A 653 -1.04 40.46 -4.11
CA ALA A 653 -1.48 39.43 -5.04
C ALA A 653 -2.04 40.01 -6.35
N ALA A 654 -2.87 41.06 -6.25
CA ALA A 654 -3.45 41.77 -7.39
C ALA A 654 -2.36 42.32 -8.32
N ILE A 655 -1.41 43.06 -7.77
CA ILE A 655 -0.36 43.69 -8.57
C ILE A 655 0.63 42.63 -9.09
N GLY A 656 0.89 41.56 -8.33
CA GLY A 656 1.71 40.44 -8.80
C GLY A 656 1.10 39.72 -10.00
N LEU A 657 -0.23 39.55 -10.00
CA LEU A 657 -0.97 39.03 -11.15
C LEU A 657 -0.93 39.99 -12.34
N ILE A 658 -1.17 41.29 -12.12
CA ILE A 658 -1.12 42.30 -13.19
C ILE A 658 0.27 42.32 -13.85
N SER A 659 1.34 42.32 -13.07
CA SER A 659 2.72 42.35 -13.60
C SER A 659 3.08 41.08 -14.36
N SER A 660 2.69 39.89 -13.87
CA SER A 660 2.90 38.63 -14.60
C SER A 660 2.08 38.52 -15.88
N LEU A 661 0.82 38.95 -15.86
CA LEU A 661 -0.05 39.02 -17.06
C LEU A 661 0.53 39.97 -18.12
N ILE A 662 0.89 41.19 -17.73
CA ILE A 662 1.48 42.19 -18.63
C ILE A 662 2.81 41.69 -19.20
N TYR A 663 3.66 41.07 -18.37
CA TYR A 663 4.88 40.44 -18.85
C TYR A 663 4.60 39.38 -19.93
N SER A 664 3.62 38.51 -19.69
CA SER A 664 3.27 37.43 -20.62
C SER A 664 2.63 37.89 -21.93
N ILE A 665 1.92 39.03 -21.93
CA ILE A 665 1.16 39.54 -23.09
C ILE A 665 1.98 40.57 -23.87
N SER A 666 2.52 41.58 -23.18
CA SER A 666 3.15 42.75 -23.78
C SER A 666 4.67 42.82 -23.55
N GLY A 667 5.25 41.76 -22.96
CA GLY A 667 6.69 41.61 -22.83
C GLY A 667 7.31 42.43 -21.70
N LYS A 668 8.62 42.26 -21.52
CA LYS A 668 9.38 42.71 -20.35
C LYS A 668 9.33 44.21 -20.06
N GLU A 669 9.46 45.05 -21.09
CA GLU A 669 9.57 46.50 -20.92
C GLU A 669 8.27 47.12 -20.38
N SER A 670 7.13 46.62 -20.85
CA SER A 670 5.80 47.05 -20.38
C SER A 670 5.54 46.68 -18.91
N ALA A 671 6.01 45.51 -18.46
CA ALA A 671 5.89 45.08 -17.07
C ALA A 671 6.74 45.96 -16.12
N ILE A 672 7.94 46.34 -16.54
CA ILE A 672 8.82 47.24 -15.78
C ILE A 672 8.19 48.63 -15.65
N ALA A 673 7.62 49.17 -16.74
CA ALA A 673 6.95 50.46 -16.74
C ALA A 673 5.74 50.53 -15.78
N VAL A 674 5.03 49.41 -15.58
CA VAL A 674 3.94 49.32 -14.60
C VAL A 674 4.47 49.23 -13.18
N ILE A 675 5.55 48.47 -12.95
CA ILE A 675 6.15 48.34 -11.62
C ILE A 675 6.74 49.67 -11.13
N GLN A 676 7.35 50.46 -12.02
CA GLN A 676 7.87 51.79 -11.71
C GLN A 676 6.78 52.81 -11.35
N LYS A 677 5.53 52.59 -11.76
CA LYS A 677 4.39 53.47 -11.46
C LYS A 677 3.68 53.13 -10.14
N LEU A 678 4.12 52.10 -9.41
CA LEU A 678 3.50 51.68 -8.15
C LEU A 678 4.05 52.47 -6.94
N PRO A 679 3.21 52.77 -5.93
CA PRO A 679 3.67 53.35 -4.67
C PRO A 679 4.68 52.47 -3.94
N GLY A 680 5.74 53.07 -3.38
CA GLY A 680 6.86 52.35 -2.76
C GLY A 680 6.47 51.39 -1.62
N GLN A 681 5.38 51.67 -0.90
CA GLN A 681 4.88 50.84 0.21
C GLN A 681 4.46 49.42 -0.23
N PHE A 682 4.11 49.21 -1.51
CA PHE A 682 3.69 47.89 -2.02
C PHE A 682 4.86 47.02 -2.51
N LEU A 683 6.05 47.60 -2.63
CA LEU A 683 7.30 46.89 -2.98
C LEU A 683 7.82 46.02 -1.83
N GLU A 684 7.30 46.21 -0.60
CA GLU A 684 7.75 45.49 0.59
C GLU A 684 7.20 44.06 0.71
N SER A 685 6.19 43.68 -0.08
CA SER A 685 5.58 42.34 0.01
C SER A 685 6.47 41.23 -0.58
N ASP A 686 6.52 40.07 0.10
CA ASP A 686 7.35 38.90 -0.29
C ASP A 686 7.14 38.46 -1.75
N ARG A 687 5.88 38.44 -2.22
CA ARG A 687 5.54 38.08 -3.61
C ARG A 687 6.01 39.12 -4.63
N MET A 688 6.00 40.39 -4.26
CA MET A 688 6.54 41.42 -5.15
C MET A 688 8.05 41.39 -5.21
N ARG A 689 8.74 41.13 -4.10
CA ARG A 689 10.20 40.93 -4.09
C ARG A 689 10.60 39.78 -5.01
N LEU A 690 9.86 38.66 -4.99
CA LEU A 690 10.00 37.56 -5.94
C LEU A 690 9.86 38.03 -7.40
N ILE A 691 8.80 38.74 -7.74
CA ILE A 691 8.52 39.20 -9.11
C ILE A 691 9.56 40.23 -9.58
N ILE A 692 9.94 41.18 -8.73
CA ILE A 692 10.98 42.18 -9.00
C ILE A 692 12.34 41.49 -9.18
N SER A 693 12.65 40.46 -8.38
CA SER A 693 13.87 39.66 -8.55
C SER A 693 13.87 38.86 -9.87
N ALA A 694 12.72 38.31 -10.27
CA ALA A 694 12.55 37.60 -11.53
C ALA A 694 12.59 38.52 -12.77
N LEU A 695 12.13 39.77 -12.65
CA LEU A 695 12.13 40.75 -13.75
C LEU A 695 13.48 41.45 -13.92
N SER A 696 14.15 41.81 -12.81
CA SER A 696 15.53 42.31 -12.82
C SER A 696 16.52 41.27 -13.35
N ALA A 697 16.23 39.99 -13.11
CA ALA A 697 16.94 38.83 -13.66
C ALA A 697 16.94 38.73 -15.20
N LEU A 698 15.91 39.24 -15.88
CA LEU A 698 15.71 39.05 -17.32
C LEU A 698 16.32 40.18 -18.18
N GLY A 699 17.10 41.12 -17.61
CA GLY A 699 17.55 42.30 -18.34
C GLY A 699 18.84 42.99 -17.90
N PRO A 700 19.79 43.26 -18.83
CA PRO A 700 20.97 44.07 -18.55
C PRO A 700 20.72 45.60 -18.56
N SER A 701 19.64 46.10 -19.17
CA SER A 701 19.52 47.54 -19.52
C SER A 701 18.91 48.48 -18.49
N MET A 702 18.40 48.01 -17.34
CA MET A 702 18.13 48.88 -16.18
C MET A 702 18.23 48.09 -14.89
N GLN A 703 19.34 48.27 -14.17
CA GLN A 703 19.37 48.02 -12.73
C GLN A 703 18.32 48.94 -12.10
N LEU A 704 17.17 48.39 -11.69
CA LEU A 704 16.38 49.01 -10.64
C LEU A 704 17.31 49.10 -9.43
N GLN A 705 17.85 50.29 -9.15
CA GLN A 705 18.65 50.58 -7.96
C GLN A 705 17.75 50.47 -6.72
N LEU A 706 17.47 49.24 -6.32
CA LEU A 706 16.89 48.90 -5.02
C LEU A 706 17.89 47.94 -4.37
N SER A 707 18.48 48.39 -3.26
CA SER A 707 19.55 47.71 -2.54
C SER A 707 19.12 46.30 -2.09
N LEU A 708 19.67 45.27 -2.74
CA LEU A 708 19.46 43.85 -2.42
C LEU A 708 19.62 43.43 -0.94
N PRO A 709 20.50 44.03 -0.11
CA PRO A 709 20.71 43.56 1.27
C PRO A 709 19.55 43.83 2.25
N SER A 710 18.76 44.90 2.04
CA SER A 710 17.63 45.24 2.93
C SER A 710 16.36 44.42 2.65
N MET A 711 16.33 43.66 1.53
CA MET A 711 15.18 42.88 1.06
C MET A 711 14.95 41.55 1.81
N PHE A 712 15.94 41.04 2.55
CA PHE A 712 15.89 39.70 3.17
C PHE A 712 15.63 39.71 4.68
N GLN A 713 15.67 40.87 5.34
CA GLN A 713 15.52 40.98 6.81
C GLN A 713 14.08 40.81 7.31
N THR A 714 13.07 40.74 6.43
CA THR A 714 11.63 40.69 6.79
C THR A 714 10.87 39.46 6.28
N VAL A 715 11.53 38.51 5.62
CA VAL A 715 10.88 37.33 5.02
C VAL A 715 10.74 36.21 6.04
N VAL A 716 9.51 35.75 6.31
CA VAL A 716 9.21 34.79 7.39
C VAL A 716 9.32 33.32 6.95
N SER A 717 9.25 33.01 5.64
CA SER A 717 9.22 31.62 5.17
C SER A 717 10.48 31.16 4.42
N TYR A 718 11.12 30.12 4.96
CA TYR A 718 12.36 29.51 4.43
C TYR A 718 12.19 28.94 3.00
N GLY A 719 10.97 28.52 2.64
CA GLY A 719 10.66 27.96 1.32
C GLY A 719 10.71 29.00 0.19
N VAL A 720 10.16 30.19 0.43
CA VAL A 720 10.16 31.29 -0.54
C VAL A 720 11.59 31.77 -0.78
N VAL A 721 12.39 31.90 0.28
CA VAL A 721 13.81 32.30 0.21
C VAL A 721 14.62 31.37 -0.71
N ASN A 722 14.40 30.06 -0.62
CA ASN A 722 15.05 29.08 -1.49
C ASN A 722 14.67 29.25 -2.97
N GLU A 723 13.40 29.54 -3.26
CA GLU A 723 12.92 29.81 -4.62
C GLU A 723 13.51 31.12 -5.18
N ILE A 724 13.64 32.16 -4.35
CA ILE A 724 14.28 33.43 -4.78
C ILE A 724 15.72 33.17 -5.20
N HIS A 725 16.52 32.52 -4.35
CA HIS A 725 17.92 32.26 -4.65
C HIS A 725 18.11 31.33 -5.85
N SER A 726 17.19 30.39 -6.05
CA SER A 726 17.14 29.56 -7.26
C SER A 726 16.97 30.42 -8.53
N ILE A 727 15.99 31.32 -8.54
CA ILE A 727 15.70 32.18 -9.70
C ILE A 727 16.88 33.12 -9.98
N ILE A 728 17.52 33.66 -8.94
CA ILE A 728 18.72 34.50 -9.09
C ILE A 728 19.90 33.70 -9.66
N ALA A 729 20.04 32.41 -9.31
CA ALA A 729 21.08 31.58 -9.89
C ALA A 729 20.87 31.36 -11.39
N LEU A 730 19.62 31.11 -11.80
CA LEU A 730 19.25 30.93 -13.21
C LEU A 730 19.44 32.22 -14.02
N SER A 731 19.08 33.37 -13.45
CA SER A 731 19.17 34.65 -14.14
C SER A 731 20.60 35.04 -14.50
N LYS A 732 21.54 34.75 -13.60
CA LYS A 732 22.98 34.94 -13.83
C LYS A 732 23.52 34.11 -14.99
N MET A 733 22.81 33.05 -15.41
CA MET A 733 23.17 32.28 -16.60
C MET A 733 22.64 32.90 -17.90
N ILE A 734 21.52 33.62 -17.85
CA ILE A 734 20.86 34.21 -19.03
C ILE A 734 21.46 35.57 -19.38
N SER A 735 21.94 36.33 -18.38
CA SER A 735 22.29 37.75 -18.52
C SER A 735 23.62 38.09 -19.21
N SER A 736 24.31 37.15 -19.85
CA SER A 736 25.61 37.42 -20.53
C SER A 736 25.64 36.97 -21.99
N GLU A 737 25.89 37.91 -22.90
CA GLU A 737 25.98 37.69 -24.35
C GLU A 737 27.28 36.96 -24.80
N LEU A 738 28.14 36.54 -23.87
CA LEU A 738 29.41 35.86 -24.15
C LEU A 738 29.37 34.36 -23.75
N ASN A 739 30.21 33.56 -24.43
CA ASN A 739 30.43 32.09 -24.40
C ASN A 739 29.70 31.25 -23.32
N GLN A 740 29.15 30.09 -23.75
CA GLN A 740 28.35 29.16 -22.93
C GLN A 740 29.02 28.73 -21.60
N ASP A 741 30.34 28.56 -21.57
CA ASP A 741 31.06 28.08 -20.37
C ASP A 741 31.11 29.12 -19.24
N LEU A 742 31.21 30.41 -19.60
CA LEU A 742 31.22 31.52 -18.62
C LEU A 742 29.84 31.69 -17.93
N ARG A 743 28.75 31.27 -18.58
CA ARG A 743 27.37 31.35 -18.06
C ARG A 743 27.12 30.43 -16.87
N ILE A 744 27.64 29.20 -16.93
CA ILE A 744 27.44 28.18 -15.89
C ILE A 744 28.27 28.53 -14.64
N ASP A 745 29.46 29.11 -14.82
CA ASP A 745 30.36 29.48 -13.73
C ASP A 745 29.79 30.55 -12.79
N HIS A 746 29.12 31.57 -13.34
CA HIS A 746 28.47 32.61 -12.52
C HIS A 746 27.33 32.05 -11.66
N GLY A 747 26.53 31.12 -12.20
CA GLY A 747 25.46 30.43 -11.47
C GLY A 747 26.00 29.52 -10.37
N VAL A 748 27.01 28.70 -10.68
CA VAL A 748 27.66 27.80 -9.71
C VAL A 748 28.30 28.58 -8.56
N ASN A 749 29.04 29.67 -8.85
CA ASN A 749 29.68 30.48 -7.83
C ASN A 749 28.68 31.19 -6.91
N TYR A 750 27.53 31.59 -7.45
CA TYR A 750 26.44 32.16 -6.63
C TYR A 750 25.81 31.10 -5.73
N LEU A 751 25.42 29.94 -6.27
CA LEU A 751 24.82 28.86 -5.48
C LEU A 751 25.75 28.34 -4.39
N ARG A 752 27.06 28.26 -4.63
CA ARG A 752 28.05 27.93 -3.58
C ARG A 752 27.97 28.90 -2.40
N LYS A 753 27.91 30.21 -2.67
CA LYS A 753 27.78 31.24 -1.62
C LYS A 753 26.46 31.12 -0.86
N VAL A 754 25.35 30.86 -1.56
CA VAL A 754 24.03 30.72 -0.95
C VAL A 754 23.92 29.46 -0.10
N LEU A 755 24.50 28.34 -0.54
CA LEU A 755 24.49 27.08 0.22
C LEU A 755 25.25 27.16 1.54
N HIS A 756 26.23 28.05 1.67
CA HIS A 756 26.84 28.35 2.98
C HIS A 756 25.86 29.01 3.95
N MET A 757 24.89 29.78 3.45
CA MET A 757 23.84 30.42 4.26
C MET A 757 22.65 29.47 4.52
N TYR A 758 22.33 28.61 3.56
CA TYR A 758 21.17 27.71 3.59
C TYR A 758 21.58 26.25 3.27
N PRO A 759 22.29 25.57 4.17
CA PRO A 759 22.85 24.25 3.88
C PRO A 759 21.74 23.23 3.61
N ASP A 760 20.65 23.21 4.37
CA ASP A 760 19.66 22.12 4.33
C ASP A 760 18.67 22.15 3.15
N SER A 761 18.81 23.12 2.25
CA SER A 761 17.93 23.27 1.09
C SER A 761 18.18 22.20 0.02
N SER A 762 17.26 21.23 -0.11
CA SER A 762 17.31 20.20 -1.18
C SER A 762 17.16 20.80 -2.58
N LEU A 763 16.41 21.90 -2.72
CA LEU A 763 16.22 22.61 -3.99
C LEU A 763 17.52 23.25 -4.50
N LEU A 764 18.23 23.99 -3.65
CA LEU A 764 19.48 24.65 -4.05
C LEU A 764 20.60 23.63 -4.28
N ARG A 765 20.64 22.56 -3.47
CA ARG A 765 21.55 21.43 -3.62
C ARG A 765 21.35 20.68 -4.93
N SER A 766 20.10 20.37 -5.29
CA SER A 766 19.78 19.72 -6.56
C SER A 766 20.10 20.62 -7.76
N GLN A 767 19.83 21.92 -7.67
CA GLN A 767 20.21 22.86 -8.73
C GLN A 767 21.72 22.96 -8.92
N LEU A 768 22.49 23.08 -7.83
CA LEU A 768 23.94 23.06 -7.90
C LEU A 768 24.44 21.75 -8.52
N GLY A 769 23.91 20.60 -8.07
CA GLY A 769 24.25 19.30 -8.64
C GLY A 769 23.97 19.21 -10.14
N SER A 770 22.81 19.72 -10.58
CA SER A 770 22.44 19.73 -12.00
C SER A 770 23.37 20.62 -12.85
N LEU A 771 23.78 21.78 -12.33
CA LEU A 771 24.68 22.71 -13.02
C LEU A 771 26.11 22.19 -13.07
N LEU A 772 26.57 21.53 -12.02
CA LEU A 772 27.85 20.85 -12.01
C LEU A 772 27.88 19.74 -13.08
N LEU A 773 26.80 18.97 -13.26
CA LEU A 773 26.72 17.98 -14.34
C LEU A 773 26.78 18.61 -15.74
N SER A 774 26.21 19.79 -15.96
CA SER A 774 26.25 20.47 -17.26
C SER A 774 27.59 21.11 -17.62
N ARG A 775 28.51 21.27 -16.65
CA ARG A 775 29.79 21.97 -16.81
C ARG A 775 30.83 21.18 -17.64
N GLY A 776 30.63 19.87 -17.85
CA GLY A 776 31.52 19.05 -18.70
C GLY A 776 32.91 18.73 -18.11
N ASP A 777 33.28 19.28 -16.95
CA ASP A 777 34.55 18.99 -16.28
C ASP A 777 34.61 17.54 -15.78
N ARG A 778 35.76 16.85 -15.97
CA ARG A 778 35.99 15.45 -15.56
C ARG A 778 35.69 15.17 -14.07
N MET A 779 35.82 16.18 -13.20
CA MET A 779 35.60 16.08 -11.75
C MET A 779 34.22 16.57 -11.28
N ALA A 780 33.40 17.15 -12.17
CA ALA A 780 32.14 17.75 -11.79
C ALA A 780 31.01 16.77 -11.42
N PRO A 781 30.89 15.55 -11.99
CA PRO A 781 29.82 14.63 -11.60
C PRO A 781 30.01 14.08 -10.18
N HIS A 782 31.26 13.93 -9.71
CA HIS A 782 31.56 13.55 -8.33
C HIS A 782 31.04 14.59 -7.34
N LYS A 783 31.40 15.86 -7.57
CA LYS A 783 30.93 16.98 -6.75
C LYS A 783 29.40 17.14 -6.80
N ALA A 784 28.78 16.83 -7.94
CA ALA A 784 27.33 16.90 -8.10
C ALA A 784 26.57 15.90 -7.21
N VAL A 785 27.08 14.67 -7.08
CA VAL A 785 26.47 13.62 -6.24
C VAL A 785 26.59 13.97 -4.75
N GLU A 786 27.76 14.45 -4.31
CA GLU A 786 27.97 14.90 -2.93
C GLU A 786 27.08 16.08 -2.55
N CYS A 787 26.78 16.98 -3.50
CA CYS A 787 25.89 18.11 -3.25
C CYS A 787 24.44 17.70 -2.99
N ALA A 788 23.96 16.57 -3.52
CA ALA A 788 22.53 16.23 -3.55
C ALA A 788 22.21 14.85 -2.94
N PRO A 789 22.39 14.66 -1.62
CA PRO A 789 22.20 13.34 -0.99
C PRO A 789 20.77 12.80 -1.17
N LEU A 790 20.66 11.49 -1.38
CA LEU A 790 19.38 10.77 -1.45
C LEU A 790 18.67 10.83 -0.10
N SER A 791 17.55 11.54 -0.02
CA SER A 791 16.65 11.51 1.14
C SER A 791 15.49 10.53 0.87
N ASP A 792 15.18 9.69 1.85
CA ASP A 792 14.02 8.80 1.77
C ASP A 792 12.73 9.64 1.84
N GLY A 793 12.04 9.81 0.69
CA GLY A 793 10.61 10.13 0.67
C GLY A 793 10.16 11.53 0.24
N GLN A 794 11.00 12.35 -0.42
CA GLN A 794 10.49 13.61 -1.00
C GLN A 794 10.02 13.39 -2.45
N THR A 795 8.71 13.52 -2.68
CA THR A 795 8.13 13.64 -4.02
C THR A 795 8.70 14.88 -4.70
N ALA A 796 9.15 14.74 -5.94
CA ALA A 796 9.74 15.83 -6.69
C ALA A 796 8.72 16.96 -6.86
N LYS A 797 9.03 18.16 -6.34
CA LYS A 797 8.30 19.37 -6.75
C LYS A 797 8.48 19.56 -8.26
N PRO A 798 7.43 19.92 -9.01
CA PRO A 798 7.50 20.07 -10.45
C PRO A 798 8.47 21.20 -10.81
N GLY A 799 9.51 20.89 -11.60
CA GLY A 799 10.37 21.89 -12.23
C GLY A 799 11.88 21.62 -12.19
N PHE A 800 12.40 20.84 -11.23
CA PHE A 800 13.84 20.61 -11.09
C PHE A 800 14.22 19.13 -11.04
N LYS A 801 15.41 18.79 -11.58
CA LYS A 801 15.92 17.41 -11.62
C LYS A 801 16.05 16.88 -10.19
N SER A 802 15.36 15.78 -9.89
CA SER A 802 15.41 15.16 -8.56
C SER A 802 16.82 14.69 -8.21
N PRO A 803 17.14 14.53 -6.91
CA PRO A 803 18.40 13.91 -6.48
C PRO A 803 18.66 12.56 -7.18
N ASP A 804 17.60 11.77 -7.39
CA ASP A 804 17.65 10.49 -8.12
C ASP A 804 18.09 10.67 -9.59
N VAL A 805 17.59 11.70 -10.28
CA VAL A 805 18.03 12.04 -11.65
C VAL A 805 19.50 12.45 -11.68
N ILE A 806 19.93 13.29 -10.72
CA ILE A 806 21.32 13.75 -10.61
C ILE A 806 22.24 12.55 -10.36
N HIS A 807 21.86 11.67 -9.44
CA HIS A 807 22.61 10.46 -9.12
C HIS A 807 22.67 9.50 -10.31
N GLY A 808 21.53 9.23 -10.97
CA GLY A 808 21.48 8.38 -12.15
C GLY A 808 22.30 8.92 -13.32
N ALA A 809 22.23 10.23 -13.57
CA ALA A 809 22.99 10.89 -14.64
C ALA A 809 24.49 10.97 -14.33
N ALA A 810 24.87 11.21 -13.07
CA ALA A 810 26.27 11.23 -12.65
C ALA A 810 26.97 9.88 -12.81
N VAL A 811 26.26 8.77 -12.58
CA VAL A 811 26.83 7.43 -12.81
C VAL A 811 27.00 7.15 -14.30
N VAL A 812 26.10 7.63 -15.15
CA VAL A 812 26.27 7.50 -16.61
C VAL A 812 27.48 8.30 -17.11
N SER A 813 27.75 9.47 -16.53
CA SER A 813 28.87 10.34 -16.95
C SER A 813 30.23 9.94 -16.35
N CYS A 814 30.27 9.47 -15.09
CA CYS A 814 31.48 8.90 -14.50
C CYS A 814 31.64 7.43 -14.90
N TYR A 815 32.39 7.15 -15.96
CA TYR A 815 32.84 5.80 -16.34
C TYR A 815 33.92 5.24 -15.39
N ALA A 816 33.70 5.32 -14.08
CA ALA A 816 34.59 4.83 -13.03
C ALA A 816 33.91 3.71 -12.23
N CYS A 817 33.47 2.67 -12.92
CA CYS A 817 33.03 1.46 -12.29
C CYS A 817 34.24 0.57 -12.02
N ARG A 818 34.63 0.45 -10.75
CA ARG A 818 35.51 -0.62 -10.31
C ARG A 818 34.63 -1.76 -9.82
N SER A 819 34.66 -2.89 -10.51
CA SER A 819 34.33 -4.15 -9.88
C SER A 819 35.37 -4.42 -8.77
N THR A 820 34.96 -5.03 -7.67
CA THR A 820 35.83 -5.34 -6.52
C THR A 820 36.92 -6.39 -6.84
N ILE A 821 37.04 -6.80 -8.10
CA ILE A 821 38.00 -7.77 -8.60
C ILE A 821 38.76 -7.06 -9.73
N PRO A 822 40.11 -6.97 -9.69
CA PRO A 822 40.87 -6.31 -10.74
C PRO A 822 40.86 -7.20 -12.00
N LYS A 823 39.80 -7.11 -12.80
CA LYS A 823 39.74 -7.64 -14.16
C LYS A 823 39.86 -6.45 -15.11
N PHE A 824 41.09 -6.21 -15.58
CA PHE A 824 41.47 -5.34 -16.70
C PHE A 824 40.38 -4.39 -17.24
N SER A 825 40.00 -3.38 -16.46
CA SER A 825 39.28 -2.20 -16.96
C SER A 825 40.10 -0.96 -16.63
N PHE A 826 40.50 -0.22 -17.66
CA PHE A 826 41.22 1.05 -17.52
C PHE A 826 40.23 2.10 -17.01
N SER A 827 40.44 2.60 -15.78
CA SER A 827 39.60 3.67 -15.23
C SER A 827 40.00 5.00 -15.86
N THR A 828 39.05 5.69 -16.49
CA THR A 828 39.25 7.07 -17.02
C THR A 828 39.34 8.13 -15.90
N CYS A 829 39.08 7.75 -14.65
CA CYS A 829 39.17 8.61 -13.47
C CYS A 829 40.01 7.93 -12.36
N PRO A 830 40.98 8.62 -11.75
CA PRO A 830 41.86 8.05 -10.71
C PRO A 830 41.19 7.91 -9.32
N VAL A 831 39.98 8.46 -9.13
CA VAL A 831 39.29 8.47 -7.83
C VAL A 831 38.31 7.30 -7.72
N GLN A 832 38.57 6.41 -6.75
CA GLN A 832 37.83 5.16 -6.52
C GLN A 832 36.59 5.36 -5.64
N HIS A 833 35.45 4.75 -5.98
CA HIS A 833 34.27 4.69 -5.09
C HIS A 833 33.88 3.23 -4.77
N MET A 834 33.57 2.98 -3.49
CA MET A 834 33.26 1.67 -2.89
C MET A 834 31.78 1.21 -3.00
N HIS A 835 30.87 1.97 -3.61
CA HIS A 835 29.42 1.76 -3.47
C HIS A 835 28.66 1.67 -4.82
N GLN A 836 29.02 0.71 -5.68
CA GLN A 836 28.35 0.45 -6.97
C GLN A 836 27.01 -0.30 -6.82
N LYS A 837 26.96 -1.31 -5.92
CA LYS A 837 25.76 -2.16 -5.74
C LYS A 837 24.54 -1.40 -5.18
N SER A 838 24.76 -0.38 -4.36
CA SER A 838 23.65 0.41 -3.78
C SER A 838 22.97 1.30 -4.82
N ARG A 839 23.67 1.82 -5.84
CA ARG A 839 23.13 2.87 -6.73
C ARG A 839 22.20 2.36 -7.83
N VAL A 840 22.51 1.23 -8.48
CA VAL A 840 21.55 0.56 -9.39
C VAL A 840 20.32 0.08 -8.61
N TYR A 841 20.53 -0.38 -7.38
CA TYR A 841 19.45 -0.74 -6.47
C TYR A 841 18.54 0.46 -6.14
N HIS A 842 19.10 1.67 -5.93
CA HIS A 842 18.29 2.88 -5.75
C HIS A 842 17.45 3.24 -6.98
N LEU A 843 18.00 3.15 -8.20
CA LEU A 843 17.23 3.37 -9.43
C LEU A 843 16.14 2.31 -9.63
N GLN A 844 16.42 1.04 -9.29
CA GLN A 844 15.43 -0.03 -9.30
C GLN A 844 14.31 0.23 -8.28
N ARG A 845 14.66 0.70 -7.07
CA ARG A 845 13.70 1.09 -6.04
C ARG A 845 12.86 2.29 -6.49
N TRP A 846 13.47 3.27 -7.16
CA TRP A 846 12.76 4.43 -7.71
C TRP A 846 11.77 4.03 -8.80
N LEU A 847 12.18 3.19 -9.75
CA LEU A 847 11.29 2.64 -10.78
C LEU A 847 10.18 1.76 -10.18
N HIS A 848 10.44 1.04 -9.09
CA HIS A 848 9.42 0.26 -8.40
C HIS A 848 8.37 1.14 -7.69
N ARG A 849 8.80 2.30 -7.15
CA ARG A 849 7.89 3.31 -6.56
C ARG A 849 7.08 4.06 -7.63
N GLU A 850 7.72 4.40 -8.75
CA GLU A 850 7.14 5.18 -9.84
C GLU A 850 7.32 4.46 -11.19
N PRO A 851 6.56 3.38 -11.46
CA PRO A 851 6.73 2.60 -12.68
C PRO A 851 6.41 3.39 -13.95
N TRP A 852 5.59 4.45 -13.88
CA TRP A 852 5.29 5.33 -15.00
C TRP A 852 6.40 6.37 -15.28
N ASN A 853 7.41 6.50 -14.42
CA ASN A 853 8.44 7.53 -14.58
C ASN A 853 9.43 7.17 -15.69
N ARG A 854 9.29 7.85 -16.83
CA ARG A 854 10.16 7.71 -18.00
C ARG A 854 11.64 7.96 -17.69
N THR A 855 11.94 9.01 -16.92
CA THR A 855 13.33 9.39 -16.65
C THR A 855 14.05 8.34 -15.81
N ALA A 856 13.35 7.73 -14.85
CA ALA A 856 13.86 6.62 -14.04
C ALA A 856 14.19 5.41 -14.92
N ARG A 857 13.28 5.02 -15.81
CA ARG A 857 13.48 3.89 -16.74
C ARG A 857 14.65 4.15 -17.71
N TYR A 858 14.70 5.33 -18.30
CA TYR A 858 15.78 5.75 -19.21
C TYR A 858 17.16 5.68 -18.53
N LEU A 859 17.29 6.27 -17.34
CA LEU A 859 18.56 6.24 -16.60
C LEU A 859 18.94 4.83 -16.14
N LEU A 860 17.97 4.00 -15.72
CA LEU A 860 18.24 2.61 -15.35
C LEU A 860 18.80 1.80 -16.52
N ILE A 861 18.21 1.95 -17.72
CA ILE A 861 18.68 1.28 -18.94
C ILE A 861 20.12 1.69 -19.26
N LEU A 862 20.44 2.98 -19.24
CA LEU A 862 21.81 3.45 -19.51
C LEU A 862 22.81 2.92 -18.49
N ASN A 863 22.45 2.91 -17.21
CA ASN A 863 23.30 2.39 -16.14
C ASN A 863 23.56 0.88 -16.28
N LEU A 864 22.51 0.09 -16.61
CA LEU A 864 22.66 -1.33 -16.88
C LEU A 864 23.47 -1.59 -18.16
N LEU A 865 23.35 -0.74 -19.19
CA LEU A 865 24.16 -0.83 -20.40
C LEU A 865 25.65 -0.59 -20.10
N GLN A 866 26.00 0.38 -19.24
CA GLN A 866 27.40 0.57 -18.81
C GLN A 866 27.93 -0.66 -18.08
N LYS A 867 27.12 -1.21 -17.17
CA LYS A 867 27.47 -2.46 -16.47
C LYS A 867 27.65 -3.62 -17.45
N ALA A 868 26.82 -3.70 -18.49
CA ALA A 868 26.97 -4.70 -19.56
C ALA A 868 28.34 -4.56 -20.24
N ARG A 869 28.75 -3.34 -20.59
CA ARG A 869 30.03 -3.06 -21.25
C ARG A 869 31.22 -3.46 -20.37
N GLU A 870 31.17 -3.19 -19.07
CA GLU A 870 32.22 -3.62 -18.12
C GLU A 870 32.36 -5.14 -18.04
N GLU A 871 31.23 -5.84 -17.99
CA GLU A 871 31.19 -7.31 -17.88
C GLU A 871 31.34 -8.00 -19.25
N LYS A 872 31.66 -7.24 -20.33
CA LYS A 872 31.75 -7.71 -21.72
C LYS A 872 30.48 -8.40 -22.21
N PHE A 873 29.34 -7.76 -21.98
CA PHE A 873 27.99 -8.14 -22.43
C PHE A 873 27.59 -9.58 -22.05
N PRO A 874 27.42 -9.90 -20.75
CA PRO A 874 26.97 -11.21 -20.33
C PRO A 874 25.52 -11.46 -20.77
N GLU A 875 25.22 -12.69 -21.23
CA GLU A 875 23.91 -13.04 -21.80
C GLU A 875 22.73 -12.67 -20.90
N ARG A 876 22.82 -12.97 -19.60
CA ARG A 876 21.74 -12.68 -18.62
C ARG A 876 21.38 -11.20 -18.59
N LEU A 877 22.37 -10.32 -18.63
CA LEU A 877 22.15 -8.88 -18.54
C LEU A 877 21.65 -8.32 -19.88
N CYS A 878 22.11 -8.88 -21.01
CA CYS A 878 21.58 -8.57 -22.34
C CYS A 878 20.08 -8.91 -22.46
N ILE A 879 19.63 -10.05 -21.93
CA ILE A 879 18.21 -10.44 -21.90
C ILE A 879 17.38 -9.42 -21.11
N ILE A 880 17.86 -8.99 -19.94
CA ILE A 880 17.17 -7.99 -19.10
C ILE A 880 17.08 -6.65 -19.84
N LEU A 881 18.18 -6.20 -20.46
CA LEU A 881 18.22 -4.96 -21.22
C LEU A 881 17.29 -4.99 -22.42
N LYS A 882 17.26 -6.08 -23.21
CA LYS A 882 16.33 -6.23 -24.35
C LYS A 882 14.88 -6.06 -23.92
N ARG A 883 14.48 -6.67 -22.79
CA ARG A 883 13.11 -6.51 -22.23
C ARG A 883 12.82 -5.07 -21.84
N LEU A 884 13.70 -4.45 -21.05
CA LEU A 884 13.52 -3.06 -20.60
C LEU A 884 13.47 -2.07 -21.76
N LEU A 885 14.27 -2.29 -22.81
CA LEU A 885 14.29 -1.44 -24.00
C LEU A 885 13.01 -1.56 -24.81
N LYS A 886 12.50 -2.79 -24.99
CA LYS A 886 11.22 -3.02 -25.67
C LYS A 886 10.08 -2.29 -24.96
N ASP A 887 10.00 -2.40 -23.64
CA ASP A 887 9.00 -1.70 -22.82
C ASP A 887 9.20 -0.18 -22.79
N ALA A 888 10.44 0.31 -22.88
CA ALA A 888 10.73 1.74 -22.94
C ALA A 888 10.27 2.36 -24.27
N LEU A 889 10.57 1.69 -25.39
CA LEU A 889 10.25 2.15 -26.74
C LEU A 889 8.75 2.06 -27.06
N SER A 890 7.99 1.20 -26.38
CA SER A 890 6.53 1.08 -26.54
C SER A 890 5.72 2.17 -25.84
N ASN A 891 6.32 3.07 -25.05
CA ASN A 891 5.56 4.15 -24.38
C ASN A 891 5.18 5.27 -25.36
N GLU A 892 3.91 5.68 -25.33
CA GLU A 892 3.35 6.76 -26.17
C GLU A 892 4.08 8.11 -26.02
N SER A 893 4.68 8.38 -24.86
CA SER A 893 5.43 9.63 -24.61
C SER A 893 6.65 9.84 -25.54
N TYR A 894 7.16 8.78 -26.18
CA TYR A 894 8.23 8.89 -27.19
C TYR A 894 7.71 9.22 -28.61
N LEU A 895 6.39 9.44 -28.76
CA LEU A 895 5.75 9.97 -29.98
C LEU A 895 5.70 11.50 -30.01
N GLU A 896 5.89 12.17 -28.86
CA GLU A 896 5.87 13.63 -28.77
C GLU A 896 7.01 14.28 -29.56
N LYS A 897 6.71 15.40 -30.26
CA LYS A 897 7.67 16.16 -31.09
C LYS A 897 8.72 16.94 -30.28
N ASN A 898 8.79 16.74 -28.96
CA ASN A 898 9.74 17.47 -28.12
C ASN A 898 11.18 17.01 -28.44
N LYS A 899 12.10 17.97 -28.66
CA LYS A 899 13.49 17.70 -29.10
C LYS A 899 14.25 16.80 -28.12
N GLN A 900 14.05 16.99 -26.81
CA GLN A 900 14.64 16.13 -25.78
C GLN A 900 14.08 14.70 -25.86
N CYS A 901 12.78 14.56 -26.13
CA CYS A 901 12.15 13.25 -26.18
C CYS A 901 12.63 12.43 -27.37
N GLN A 902 12.84 13.08 -28.51
CA GLN A 902 13.42 12.49 -29.71
C GLN A 902 14.89 12.09 -29.50
N TYR A 903 15.65 12.90 -28.78
CA TYR A 903 17.03 12.59 -28.40
C TYR A 903 17.14 11.33 -27.52
N GLU A 904 16.33 11.24 -26.47
CA GLU A 904 16.30 10.05 -25.61
C GLU A 904 15.89 8.80 -26.38
N LYS A 905 14.93 8.92 -27.31
CA LYS A 905 14.53 7.82 -28.21
C LYS A 905 15.69 7.35 -29.08
N PHE A 906 16.43 8.30 -29.67
CA PHE A 906 17.60 8.02 -30.49
C PHE A 906 18.66 7.22 -29.70
N ILE A 907 18.96 7.63 -28.46
CA ILE A 907 19.90 6.90 -27.59
C ILE A 907 19.40 5.49 -27.25
N LEU A 908 18.11 5.33 -26.94
CA LEU A 908 17.54 4.01 -26.64
C LEU A 908 17.63 3.07 -27.85
N LEU A 909 17.34 3.56 -29.06
CA LEU A 909 17.47 2.79 -30.30
C LEU A 909 18.92 2.38 -30.58
N LEU A 910 19.89 3.28 -30.37
CA LEU A 910 21.31 2.95 -30.47
C LEU A 910 21.77 1.93 -29.41
N SER A 911 21.21 2.00 -28.21
CA SER A 911 21.51 1.01 -27.18
C SER A 911 20.94 -0.37 -27.52
N ALA A 912 19.73 -0.42 -28.08
CA ALA A 912 19.11 -1.65 -28.57
C ALA A 912 19.90 -2.25 -29.73
N SER A 913 20.39 -1.43 -30.66
CA SER A 913 21.23 -1.92 -31.76
C SER A 913 22.58 -2.45 -31.26
N GLU A 914 23.23 -1.80 -30.29
CA GLU A 914 24.47 -2.31 -29.70
C GLU A 914 24.27 -3.66 -28.99
N ILE A 915 23.22 -3.81 -28.18
CA ILE A 915 22.95 -5.10 -27.51
C ILE A 915 22.66 -6.20 -28.54
N SER A 916 21.93 -5.87 -29.60
CA SER A 916 21.60 -6.80 -30.68
C SER A 916 22.85 -7.25 -31.42
N LEU A 917 23.76 -6.31 -31.76
CA LEU A 917 25.07 -6.59 -32.36
C LEU A 917 25.89 -7.57 -31.50
N GLN A 918 25.97 -7.33 -30.19
CA GLN A 918 26.73 -8.18 -29.27
C GLN A 918 26.09 -9.57 -29.09
N SER A 919 24.75 -9.67 -29.18
CA SER A 919 24.02 -10.94 -29.21
C SER A 919 24.06 -11.67 -30.57
N ARG A 920 24.76 -11.12 -31.58
CA ARG A 920 24.81 -11.61 -32.98
C ARG A 920 23.45 -11.63 -33.71
N ASP A 921 22.51 -10.80 -33.29
CA ASP A 921 21.25 -10.57 -34.00
C ASP A 921 21.39 -9.37 -34.94
N PHE A 922 21.87 -9.63 -36.15
CA PHE A 922 22.18 -8.59 -37.12
C PHE A 922 20.91 -7.92 -37.69
N LEU A 923 19.79 -8.65 -37.79
CA LEU A 923 18.54 -8.12 -38.34
C LEU A 923 17.94 -7.08 -37.41
N GLU A 924 17.81 -7.41 -36.12
CA GLU A 924 17.29 -6.48 -35.10
C GLU A 924 18.23 -5.26 -34.95
N CYS A 925 19.55 -5.49 -34.98
CA CYS A 925 20.55 -4.43 -34.95
C CYS A 925 20.38 -3.40 -36.08
N ILE A 926 20.25 -3.88 -37.33
CA ILE A 926 20.11 -3.02 -38.51
C ILE A 926 18.76 -2.28 -38.46
N SER A 927 17.68 -2.95 -38.05
CA SER A 927 16.36 -2.32 -37.92
C SER A 927 16.39 -1.15 -36.95
N CYS A 928 16.89 -1.36 -35.72
CA CYS A 928 16.96 -0.31 -34.70
C CYS A 928 17.87 0.86 -35.12
N ALA A 929 18.98 0.59 -35.81
CA ALA A 929 19.87 1.65 -36.28
C ALA A 929 19.24 2.47 -37.43
N LYS A 930 18.49 1.85 -38.35
CA LYS A 930 17.73 2.57 -39.39
C LYS A 930 16.56 3.36 -38.79
N GLU A 931 15.87 2.82 -37.80
CA GLU A 931 14.84 3.56 -37.06
C GLU A 931 15.43 4.78 -36.34
N ALA A 932 16.65 4.66 -35.80
CA ALA A 932 17.34 5.79 -35.18
C ALA A 932 17.63 6.92 -36.18
N LEU A 933 17.96 6.60 -37.44
CA LEU A 933 18.14 7.59 -38.51
C LEU A 933 16.83 8.31 -38.89
N GLY A 934 15.68 7.64 -38.71
CA GLY A 934 14.36 8.24 -38.92
C GLY A 934 13.96 9.27 -37.84
N VAL A 935 14.64 9.27 -36.70
CA VAL A 935 14.51 10.29 -35.66
C VAL A 935 15.48 11.42 -36.03
N ASN A 936 15.03 12.69 -36.03
CA ASN A 936 15.86 13.83 -36.43
C ASN A 936 16.32 14.66 -35.22
N PRO A 937 17.22 14.17 -34.34
CA PRO A 937 17.85 14.98 -33.32
C PRO A 937 18.97 15.80 -33.98
N LEU A 938 19.03 17.10 -33.69
CA LEU A 938 20.13 18.07 -33.96
C LEU A 938 21.31 17.56 -34.85
N ASN A 939 21.54 18.25 -35.97
CA ASN A 939 22.49 18.07 -37.10
C ASN A 939 23.83 17.29 -36.96
N THR A 940 24.30 16.87 -35.79
CA THR A 940 25.61 16.22 -35.59
C THR A 940 25.57 14.78 -35.05
N GLU A 941 24.41 14.21 -34.73
CA GLU A 941 24.30 12.86 -34.16
C GLU A 941 24.01 11.66 -35.09
N PRO A 942 23.45 11.80 -36.32
CA PRO A 942 23.14 10.61 -37.14
C PRO A 942 24.38 9.81 -37.52
N PHE A 943 25.57 10.42 -37.44
CA PHE A 943 26.85 9.73 -37.62
C PHE A 943 26.97 8.45 -36.79
N PHE A 944 26.53 8.45 -35.51
CA PHE A 944 26.69 7.27 -34.66
C PHE A 944 25.77 6.12 -35.06
N ALA A 945 24.61 6.42 -35.68
CA ALA A 945 23.74 5.40 -36.26
C ALA A 945 24.35 4.81 -37.53
N HIS A 946 24.91 5.65 -38.42
CA HIS A 946 25.67 5.18 -39.59
C HIS A 946 26.90 4.36 -39.20
N LEU A 947 27.67 4.81 -38.19
CA LEU A 947 28.82 4.07 -37.66
C LEU A 947 28.42 2.70 -37.12
N GLN A 948 27.25 2.61 -36.47
CA GLN A 948 26.72 1.34 -35.97
C GLN A 948 26.29 0.41 -37.11
N LEU A 949 25.71 0.94 -38.18
CA LEU A 949 25.42 0.19 -39.41
C LEU A 949 26.70 -0.32 -40.08
N CYS A 950 27.75 0.51 -40.15
CA CYS A 950 29.07 0.07 -40.64
C CYS A 950 29.58 -1.13 -39.82
N ARG A 951 29.52 -1.07 -38.49
CA ARG A 951 29.93 -2.20 -37.63
C ARG A 951 29.10 -3.46 -37.87
N ALA A 952 27.78 -3.32 -38.05
CA ALA A 952 26.89 -4.45 -38.33
C ALA A 952 27.19 -5.10 -39.69
N TYR A 953 27.33 -4.30 -40.75
CA TYR A 953 27.61 -4.80 -42.09
C TYR A 953 29.03 -5.38 -42.23
N ALA A 954 30.02 -4.81 -41.55
CA ALA A 954 31.38 -5.37 -41.51
C ALA A 954 31.40 -6.77 -40.89
N LEU A 955 30.64 -7.00 -39.80
CA LEU A 955 30.53 -8.31 -39.17
C LEU A 955 29.67 -9.30 -39.96
N GLN A 956 28.67 -8.81 -40.71
CA GLN A 956 27.85 -9.62 -41.62
C GLN A 956 28.60 -10.02 -42.91
N GLY A 957 29.67 -9.29 -43.26
CA GLY A 957 30.43 -9.46 -44.50
C GLY A 957 29.82 -8.75 -45.72
N ASN A 958 28.91 -7.77 -45.53
CA ASN A 958 28.26 -7.04 -46.61
C ASN A 958 29.06 -5.78 -46.99
N ILE A 959 29.98 -5.93 -47.94
CA ILE A 959 30.96 -4.88 -48.32
C ILE A 959 30.29 -3.70 -49.04
N SER A 960 29.23 -3.92 -49.83
CA SER A 960 28.58 -2.83 -50.58
C SER A 960 27.91 -1.83 -49.65
N ASN A 961 27.07 -2.32 -48.73
CA ASN A 961 26.37 -1.45 -47.78
C ASN A 961 27.34 -0.82 -46.77
N LEU A 962 28.42 -1.53 -46.41
CA LEU A 962 29.48 -0.97 -45.57
C LEU A 962 30.11 0.28 -46.21
N ARG A 963 30.42 0.24 -47.51
CA ARG A 963 31.01 1.38 -48.24
C ARG A 963 30.05 2.57 -48.31
N ASP A 964 28.78 2.33 -48.58
CA ASP A 964 27.76 3.39 -48.66
C ASP A 964 27.60 4.11 -47.31
N GLU A 965 27.51 3.35 -46.21
CA GLU A 965 27.38 3.94 -44.88
C GLU A 965 28.67 4.61 -44.39
N TYR A 966 29.83 4.08 -44.78
CA TYR A 966 31.13 4.70 -44.51
C TYR A 966 31.26 6.06 -45.21
N ALA A 967 30.82 6.17 -46.46
CA ALA A 967 30.77 7.44 -47.19
C ALA A 967 29.78 8.43 -46.53
N ASN A 968 28.64 7.94 -46.03
CA ASN A 968 27.71 8.76 -45.24
C ASN A 968 28.35 9.31 -43.96
N CYS A 969 29.13 8.51 -43.23
CA CYS A 969 29.89 8.95 -42.06
C CYS A 969 30.89 10.07 -42.39
N LEU A 970 31.61 9.98 -43.51
CA LEU A 970 32.54 11.04 -43.93
C LEU A 970 31.82 12.34 -44.30
N ARG A 971 30.63 12.24 -44.90
CA ARG A 971 29.79 13.40 -45.24
C ARG A 971 29.19 14.07 -43.99
N ILE A 972 28.82 13.28 -42.98
CA ILE A 972 28.19 13.74 -41.74
C ILE A 972 29.29 13.98 -40.69
N SER A 973 29.89 15.16 -40.67
CA SER A 973 30.98 15.46 -39.73
C SER A 973 30.53 15.38 -38.26
N THR A 974 31.30 14.71 -37.38
CA THR A 974 31.07 14.74 -35.92
C THR A 974 31.97 15.70 -35.18
N THR A 975 31.45 16.23 -34.06
CA THR A 975 32.21 16.99 -33.06
C THR A 975 32.86 16.12 -31.98
N ASN A 976 32.66 14.80 -32.02
CA ASN A 976 33.17 13.83 -31.06
C ASN A 976 34.38 13.08 -31.61
N GLU A 977 35.44 13.02 -30.81
CA GLU A 977 36.77 12.49 -31.15
C GLU A 977 36.72 10.96 -31.31
N ILE A 978 35.96 10.28 -30.45
CA ILE A 978 35.78 8.81 -30.48
C ILE A 978 35.21 8.33 -31.82
N GLY A 979 34.29 9.10 -32.40
CA GLY A 979 33.62 8.73 -33.65
C GLY A 979 34.62 8.55 -34.79
N TRP A 980 35.57 9.48 -34.92
CA TRP A 980 36.61 9.45 -35.93
C TRP A 980 37.63 8.32 -35.71
N VAL A 981 38.02 8.06 -34.45
CA VAL A 981 38.92 6.94 -34.11
C VAL A 981 38.27 5.59 -34.45
N MET A 982 36.99 5.42 -34.13
CA MET A 982 36.24 4.19 -34.44
C MET A 982 36.00 4.03 -35.94
N LEU A 983 35.77 5.12 -36.68
CA LEU A 983 35.65 5.06 -38.14
C LEU A 983 36.97 4.63 -38.79
N LYS A 984 38.11 5.13 -38.30
CA LYS A 984 39.45 4.72 -38.75
C LYS A 984 39.68 3.22 -38.57
N TYR A 985 39.21 2.65 -37.46
CA TYR A 985 39.32 1.20 -37.19
C TYR A 985 38.60 0.34 -38.24
N LEU A 986 37.55 0.86 -38.87
CA LEU A 986 36.76 0.15 -39.88
C LEU A 986 37.31 0.34 -41.31
N GLU A 987 38.26 1.25 -41.52
CA GLU A 987 38.83 1.55 -42.83
C GLU A 987 39.42 0.32 -43.56
N PRO A 988 40.17 -0.58 -42.90
CA PRO A 988 40.74 -1.77 -43.58
C PRO A 988 39.67 -2.72 -44.12
N SER A 989 38.52 -2.82 -43.46
CA SER A 989 37.40 -3.64 -43.93
C SER A 989 36.65 -3.06 -45.13
N CYS A 990 36.88 -1.78 -45.47
CA CYS A 990 36.19 -1.10 -46.57
C CYS A 990 36.90 -1.21 -47.93
N GLN A 991 38.19 -1.63 -47.97
CA GLN A 991 39.03 -1.71 -49.18
C GLN A 991 38.92 -0.43 -50.05
N LEU A 992 39.33 0.72 -49.51
CA LEU A 992 39.37 2.01 -50.20
C LEU A 992 40.82 2.49 -50.32
N GLU A 993 41.23 3.01 -51.48
CA GLU A 993 42.62 3.37 -51.77
C GLU A 993 43.00 4.81 -51.35
N ASP A 994 42.05 5.73 -51.09
CA ASP A 994 42.31 7.19 -50.95
C ASP A 994 41.67 7.91 -49.72
N SER A 995 41.37 7.25 -48.59
CA SER A 995 40.62 7.87 -47.47
C SER A 995 41.42 8.33 -46.23
N SER A 996 42.74 8.12 -46.18
CA SER A 996 43.52 8.23 -44.93
C SER A 996 43.59 9.63 -44.32
N ASP A 997 43.66 10.67 -45.15
CA ASP A 997 44.03 12.02 -44.73
C ASP A 997 42.84 12.84 -44.20
N ALA A 998 41.62 12.56 -44.70
CA ALA A 998 40.42 13.30 -44.33
C ALA A 998 40.02 13.07 -42.85
N ILE A 999 40.21 11.86 -42.32
CA ILE A 999 39.88 11.51 -40.94
C ILE A 999 40.80 12.23 -39.95
N VAL A 1000 42.10 12.27 -40.25
CA VAL A 1000 43.13 12.92 -39.41
C VAL A 1000 42.88 14.42 -39.35
N VAL A 1001 42.62 15.06 -40.50
CA VAL A 1001 42.34 16.51 -40.59
C VAL A 1001 41.05 16.88 -39.86
N ASN A 1002 39.99 16.07 -39.98
CA ASN A 1002 38.73 16.34 -39.29
C ASN A 1002 38.84 16.15 -37.77
N LEU A 1003 39.60 15.17 -37.30
CA LEU A 1003 39.86 14.98 -35.88
C LEU A 1003 40.70 16.13 -35.29
N GLN A 1004 41.71 16.61 -36.00
CA GLN A 1004 42.49 17.79 -35.58
C GLN A 1004 41.60 19.04 -35.44
N LYS A 1005 40.73 19.30 -36.42
CA LYS A 1005 39.71 20.38 -36.34
C LYS A 1005 38.76 20.22 -35.15
N CYS A 1006 38.44 19.00 -34.74
CA CYS A 1006 37.63 18.75 -33.53
C CYS A 1006 38.40 19.08 -32.24
N ILE A 1007 39.68 18.72 -32.17
CA ILE A 1007 40.54 18.96 -31.01
C ILE A 1007 40.77 20.46 -30.80
N GLU A 1008 41.05 21.20 -31.88
CA GLU A 1008 41.24 22.66 -31.85
C GLU A 1008 40.01 23.40 -31.30
N ARG A 1009 38.80 22.88 -31.53
CA ARG A 1009 37.54 23.50 -31.07
C ARG A 1009 37.28 23.35 -29.56
N LYS A 1010 37.83 22.34 -28.88
CA LYS A 1010 37.48 22.00 -27.48
C LYS A 1010 38.53 22.41 -26.44
N GLY A 1011 39.68 22.92 -26.85
CA GLY A 1011 40.60 23.68 -26.00
C GLY A 1011 41.30 22.96 -24.83
N ASN A 1012 41.01 21.68 -24.51
CA ASN A 1012 41.69 20.96 -23.42
C ASN A 1012 41.78 19.44 -23.63
N SER A 1013 42.96 18.87 -23.31
CA SER A 1013 43.41 17.47 -23.47
C SER A 1013 43.83 17.03 -24.89
N SER A 1014 44.78 17.78 -25.47
CA SER A 1014 45.29 17.63 -26.84
C SER A 1014 45.96 16.30 -27.18
N ASN A 1015 46.67 15.66 -26.24
CA ASN A 1015 47.62 14.62 -26.64
C ASN A 1015 47.06 13.19 -26.65
N TYR A 1016 46.05 12.89 -25.81
CA TYR A 1016 45.55 11.53 -25.62
C TYR A 1016 44.78 10.99 -26.84
N TRP A 1017 43.91 11.81 -27.45
CA TRP A 1017 43.12 11.40 -28.63
C TRP A 1017 43.97 11.22 -29.88
N VAL A 1018 45.01 12.05 -30.02
CA VAL A 1018 46.01 11.93 -31.08
C VAL A 1018 46.78 10.63 -30.93
N GLY A 1019 47.23 10.28 -29.73
CA GLY A 1019 47.87 8.98 -29.46
C GLY A 1019 46.99 7.76 -29.74
N LEU A 1020 45.70 7.82 -29.36
CA LEU A 1020 44.74 6.75 -29.67
C LEU A 1020 44.49 6.60 -31.17
N LEU A 1021 44.43 7.70 -31.92
CA LEU A 1021 44.30 7.66 -33.37
C LEU A 1021 45.52 6.97 -34.01
N TYR A 1022 46.74 7.35 -33.58
CA TYR A 1022 47.95 6.72 -34.09
C TYR A 1022 48.06 5.23 -33.71
N LEU A 1023 47.54 4.82 -32.54
CA LEU A 1023 47.39 3.41 -32.21
C LEU A 1023 46.41 2.69 -33.15
N ALA A 1024 45.27 3.31 -33.48
CA ALA A 1024 44.33 2.75 -34.44
C ALA A 1024 44.97 2.62 -35.84
N CYS A 1025 45.72 3.63 -36.28
CA CYS A 1025 46.50 3.58 -37.53
C CYS A 1025 47.52 2.44 -37.51
N ALA A 1026 48.29 2.30 -36.43
CA ALA A 1026 49.27 1.23 -36.29
C ALA A 1026 48.63 -0.16 -36.39
N GLN A 1027 47.46 -0.35 -35.79
CA GLN A 1027 46.73 -1.61 -35.89
C GLN A 1027 46.24 -1.89 -37.32
N CYS A 1028 45.79 -0.87 -38.04
CA CYS A 1028 45.43 -0.99 -39.45
C CYS A 1028 46.63 -1.40 -40.31
N PHE A 1029 47.81 -0.80 -40.08
CA PHE A 1029 49.04 -1.17 -40.78
C PHE A 1029 49.49 -2.60 -40.47
N VAL A 1030 49.35 -3.06 -39.22
CA VAL A 1030 49.62 -4.46 -38.85
C VAL A 1030 48.71 -5.43 -39.62
N TRP A 1031 47.43 -5.10 -39.80
CA TRP A 1031 46.51 -5.93 -40.60
C TRP A 1031 46.82 -5.92 -42.10
N ALA A 1032 47.42 -4.84 -42.60
CA ALA A 1032 47.94 -4.76 -43.97
C ALA A 1032 49.35 -5.37 -44.12
N GLU A 1033 49.89 -5.98 -43.05
CA GLU A 1033 51.25 -6.53 -42.96
C GLU A 1033 52.40 -5.50 -43.13
N ASP A 1034 52.12 -4.20 -43.01
CA ASP A 1034 53.12 -3.12 -43.04
C ASP A 1034 53.59 -2.76 -41.61
N TYR A 1035 54.58 -3.50 -41.12
CA TYR A 1035 55.09 -3.32 -39.76
C TYR A 1035 55.98 -2.08 -39.58
N VAL A 1036 56.54 -1.54 -40.67
CA VAL A 1036 57.42 -0.35 -40.61
C VAL A 1036 56.58 0.90 -40.36
N SER A 1037 55.49 1.07 -41.11
CA SER A 1037 54.53 2.16 -40.88
C SER A 1037 53.84 2.03 -39.52
N ALA A 1038 53.61 0.79 -39.06
CA ALA A 1038 53.07 0.53 -37.73
C ALA A 1038 54.02 0.96 -36.60
N GLU A 1039 55.33 0.74 -36.74
CA GLU A 1039 56.33 1.18 -35.75
C GLU A 1039 56.40 2.71 -35.67
N GLN A 1040 56.41 3.39 -36.82
CA GLN A 1040 56.44 4.86 -36.88
C GLN A 1040 55.21 5.49 -36.23
N ALA A 1041 54.01 4.96 -36.52
CA ALA A 1041 52.77 5.43 -35.92
C ALA A 1041 52.77 5.22 -34.38
N LEU A 1042 53.23 4.07 -33.89
CA LEU A 1042 53.34 3.84 -32.45
C LEU A 1042 54.42 4.68 -31.77
N ALA A 1043 55.53 4.97 -32.45
CA ALA A 1043 56.57 5.86 -31.95
C ALA A 1043 56.04 7.29 -31.79
N GLN A 1044 55.27 7.78 -32.76
CA GLN A 1044 54.56 9.06 -32.68
C GLN A 1044 53.52 9.07 -31.56
N ALA A 1045 52.74 7.98 -31.41
CA ALA A 1045 51.78 7.85 -30.31
C ALA A 1045 52.45 7.92 -28.92
N CYS A 1046 53.61 7.30 -28.77
CA CYS A 1046 54.39 7.31 -27.52
C CYS A 1046 55.06 8.66 -27.23
N ALA A 1047 55.29 9.49 -28.26
CA ALA A 1047 55.88 10.83 -28.10
C ALA A 1047 54.84 11.86 -27.63
N GLU A 1048 53.60 11.73 -28.09
CA GLU A 1048 52.50 12.64 -27.75
C GLU A 1048 51.90 12.34 -26.37
N VAL A 1049 51.68 11.06 -26.04
CA VAL A 1049 51.04 10.65 -24.78
C VAL A 1049 52.07 10.35 -23.69
N ASP A 1050 52.03 11.09 -22.58
CA ASP A 1050 52.88 10.83 -21.42
C ASP A 1050 52.70 9.38 -20.91
N ALA A 1051 53.75 8.57 -21.10
CA ALA A 1051 54.04 7.28 -20.49
C ALA A 1051 52.84 6.32 -20.27
N ASP A 1052 52.01 6.07 -21.29
CA ASP A 1052 51.03 4.98 -21.21
C ASP A 1052 51.72 3.61 -21.41
N SER A 1053 51.58 2.74 -20.41
CA SER A 1053 52.16 1.39 -20.40
C SER A 1053 51.71 0.51 -21.58
N CYS A 1054 50.50 0.72 -22.13
CA CYS A 1054 49.99 -0.10 -23.24
C CYS A 1054 50.58 0.29 -24.60
N LEU A 1055 50.70 1.60 -24.87
CA LEU A 1055 51.32 2.11 -26.09
C LEU A 1055 52.79 1.68 -26.18
N LEU A 1056 53.51 1.80 -25.06
CA LEU A 1056 54.90 1.37 -24.94
C LEU A 1056 55.07 -0.14 -25.11
N LEU A 1057 54.13 -0.95 -24.59
CA LEU A 1057 54.12 -2.40 -24.81
C LEU A 1057 53.90 -2.73 -26.30
N CYS A 1058 52.90 -2.14 -26.95
CA CYS A 1058 52.63 -2.36 -28.38
C CYS A 1058 53.85 -1.97 -29.24
N HIS A 1059 54.46 -0.81 -28.96
CA HIS A 1059 55.66 -0.36 -29.67
C HIS A 1059 56.83 -1.34 -29.50
N GLY A 1060 57.03 -1.84 -28.28
CA GLY A 1060 58.04 -2.85 -27.98
C GLY A 1060 57.83 -4.17 -28.73
N VAL A 1061 56.60 -4.67 -28.80
CA VAL A 1061 56.26 -5.90 -29.53
C VAL A 1061 56.49 -5.75 -31.03
N ILE A 1062 56.06 -4.64 -31.64
CA ILE A 1062 56.28 -4.41 -33.08
C ILE A 1062 57.78 -4.31 -33.39
N CYS A 1063 58.56 -3.65 -32.53
CA CYS A 1063 60.02 -3.61 -32.68
C CYS A 1063 60.65 -5.01 -32.60
N MET A 1064 60.17 -5.89 -31.72
CA MET A 1064 60.63 -7.29 -31.66
C MET A 1064 60.27 -8.07 -32.93
N GLU A 1065 59.08 -7.86 -33.48
CA GLU A 1065 58.62 -8.51 -34.71
C GLU A 1065 59.41 -8.04 -35.94
N LEU A 1066 59.70 -6.73 -36.04
CA LEU A 1066 60.59 -6.19 -37.07
C LEU A 1066 62.01 -6.75 -36.94
N ALA A 1067 62.55 -6.83 -35.72
CA ALA A 1067 63.85 -7.47 -35.49
C ALA A 1067 63.87 -8.93 -35.93
N ARG A 1068 62.77 -9.66 -35.71
CA ARG A 1068 62.63 -11.07 -36.13
C ARG A 1068 62.57 -11.23 -37.65
N ARG A 1069 61.84 -10.35 -38.35
CA ARG A 1069 61.64 -10.44 -39.81
C ARG A 1069 62.82 -9.90 -40.61
N GLU A 1070 63.37 -8.76 -40.21
CA GLU A 1070 64.41 -8.05 -40.95
C GLU A 1070 65.84 -8.34 -40.45
N CYS A 1071 65.97 -9.08 -39.34
CA CYS A 1071 67.26 -9.40 -38.69
C CYS A 1071 68.10 -8.16 -38.29
N VAL A 1072 67.46 -7.01 -38.05
CA VAL A 1072 68.15 -5.76 -37.69
C VAL A 1072 68.22 -5.60 -36.16
N PRO A 1073 69.43 -5.60 -35.53
CA PRO A 1073 69.58 -5.58 -34.07
C PRO A 1073 69.20 -4.24 -33.42
N GLN A 1074 69.10 -3.16 -34.19
CA GLN A 1074 68.70 -1.83 -33.69
C GLN A 1074 67.24 -1.81 -33.17
N PHE A 1075 66.36 -2.64 -33.71
CA PHE A 1075 64.98 -2.71 -33.23
C PHE A 1075 64.87 -3.46 -31.88
N LEU A 1076 65.78 -4.39 -31.57
CA LEU A 1076 65.83 -5.05 -30.25
C LEU A 1076 66.18 -4.07 -29.13
N SER A 1077 67.08 -3.11 -29.39
CA SER A 1077 67.44 -2.09 -28.38
C SER A 1077 66.31 -1.08 -28.18
N ARG A 1078 65.58 -0.71 -29.23
CA ARG A 1078 64.35 0.10 -29.14
C ARG A 1078 63.26 -0.65 -28.36
N ALA A 1079 63.04 -1.93 -28.65
CA ALA A 1079 62.09 -2.78 -27.92
C ALA A 1079 62.42 -2.87 -26.43
N LEU A 1080 63.71 -3.05 -26.09
CA LEU A 1080 64.16 -3.06 -24.70
C LEU A 1080 63.84 -1.71 -24.02
N SER A 1081 64.11 -0.59 -24.69
CA SER A 1081 63.83 0.73 -24.13
C SER A 1081 62.33 0.98 -23.92
N SER A 1082 61.46 0.56 -24.83
CA SER A 1082 60.01 0.78 -24.69
C SER A 1082 59.39 -0.14 -23.66
N LEU A 1083 59.76 -1.44 -23.64
CA LEU A 1083 59.26 -2.40 -22.66
C LEU A 1083 59.71 -2.08 -21.22
N THR A 1084 60.94 -1.60 -21.03
CA THR A 1084 61.41 -1.17 -19.70
C THR A 1084 60.70 0.09 -19.21
N LYS A 1085 60.37 1.03 -20.10
CA LYS A 1085 59.51 2.18 -19.79
C LYS A 1085 58.09 1.72 -19.46
N ALA A 1086 57.53 0.76 -20.20
CA ALA A 1086 56.21 0.20 -19.94
C ALA A 1086 56.12 -0.43 -18.54
N GLN A 1087 57.15 -1.18 -18.13
CA GLN A 1087 57.23 -1.80 -16.81
C GLN A 1087 57.28 -0.78 -15.66
N LYS A 1088 57.96 0.36 -15.87
CA LYS A 1088 58.07 1.44 -14.86
C LYS A 1088 56.82 2.31 -14.78
N ALA A 1089 56.14 2.52 -15.91
CA ALA A 1089 54.97 3.38 -16.00
C ALA A 1089 53.69 2.71 -15.46
N SER A 1090 53.62 1.38 -15.46
CA SER A 1090 52.43 0.65 -15.01
C SER A 1090 52.29 0.66 -13.47
N PRO A 1091 51.18 1.17 -12.89
CA PRO A 1091 50.95 1.14 -11.43
C PRO A 1091 50.68 -0.27 -10.89
N THR A 1092 50.25 -1.19 -11.76
CA THR A 1092 50.16 -2.63 -11.51
C THR A 1092 51.05 -3.36 -12.51
N PRO A 1093 51.89 -4.33 -12.08
CA PRO A 1093 52.81 -5.01 -12.98
C PRO A 1093 52.05 -5.76 -14.08
N LEU A 1094 52.24 -5.34 -15.34
CA LEU A 1094 51.63 -6.00 -16.50
C LEU A 1094 52.31 -7.35 -16.75
N PRO A 1095 51.58 -8.48 -16.73
CA PRO A 1095 52.23 -9.78 -16.66
C PRO A 1095 53.04 -10.19 -17.90
N ILE A 1096 52.69 -9.66 -19.08
CA ILE A 1096 53.32 -10.01 -20.36
C ILE A 1096 54.60 -9.21 -20.59
N VAL A 1097 54.76 -8.04 -19.95
CA VAL A 1097 55.94 -7.18 -20.14
C VAL A 1097 57.22 -7.85 -19.66
N SER A 1098 57.19 -8.52 -18.50
CA SER A 1098 58.35 -9.24 -17.96
C SER A 1098 58.79 -10.41 -18.85
N LEU A 1099 57.85 -11.12 -19.46
CA LEU A 1099 58.16 -12.21 -20.41
C LEU A 1099 58.87 -11.67 -21.65
N LEU A 1100 58.30 -10.61 -22.25
CA LEU A 1100 58.86 -10.00 -23.46
C LEU A 1100 60.24 -9.40 -23.20
N LEU A 1101 60.44 -8.76 -22.04
CA LEU A 1101 61.76 -8.29 -21.61
C LEU A 1101 62.77 -9.43 -21.48
N ALA A 1102 62.36 -10.56 -20.90
CA ALA A 1102 63.21 -11.74 -20.84
C ALA A 1102 63.59 -12.21 -22.25
N GLN A 1103 62.63 -12.30 -23.18
CA GLN A 1103 62.90 -12.70 -24.57
C GLN A 1103 63.88 -11.76 -25.29
N VAL A 1104 63.71 -10.44 -25.15
CA VAL A 1104 64.63 -9.46 -25.73
C VAL A 1104 66.03 -9.61 -25.14
N GLU A 1105 66.15 -9.71 -23.82
CA GLU A 1105 67.45 -9.85 -23.16
C GLU A 1105 68.15 -11.18 -23.48
N ALA A 1106 67.39 -12.26 -23.67
CA ALA A 1106 67.92 -13.53 -24.15
C ALA A 1106 68.45 -13.41 -25.59
N SER A 1107 67.71 -12.73 -26.48
CA SER A 1107 68.15 -12.49 -27.86
C SER A 1107 69.40 -11.60 -27.95
N LEU A 1108 69.61 -10.73 -26.96
CA LEU A 1108 70.81 -9.91 -26.79
C LEU A 1108 71.94 -10.62 -26.01
N GLY A 1109 71.74 -11.87 -25.59
CA GLY A 1109 72.76 -12.72 -24.95
C GLY A 1109 72.96 -12.53 -23.44
N SER A 1110 72.05 -11.85 -22.73
CA SER A 1110 72.19 -11.57 -21.29
C SER A 1110 71.46 -12.58 -20.40
N LYS A 1111 72.10 -13.72 -20.10
CA LYS A 1111 71.50 -14.81 -19.29
C LYS A 1111 71.00 -14.35 -17.91
N ALA A 1112 71.79 -13.57 -17.18
CA ALA A 1112 71.44 -13.16 -15.81
C ALA A 1112 70.21 -12.25 -15.74
N LYS A 1113 70.02 -11.38 -16.75
CA LYS A 1113 68.85 -10.49 -16.81
C LYS A 1113 67.60 -11.23 -17.28
N TRP A 1114 67.76 -12.16 -18.24
CA TRP A 1114 66.71 -13.09 -18.67
C TRP A 1114 66.09 -13.86 -17.48
N GLU A 1115 66.91 -14.50 -16.63
CA GLU A 1115 66.41 -15.23 -15.44
C GLU A 1115 65.69 -14.33 -14.46
N ARG A 1116 66.19 -13.10 -14.25
CA ARG A 1116 65.56 -12.11 -13.36
C ARG A 1116 64.17 -11.71 -13.85
N ASN A 1117 64.02 -11.46 -15.14
CA ASN A 1117 62.73 -11.05 -15.71
C ASN A 1117 61.70 -12.18 -15.73
N LEU A 1118 62.11 -13.43 -15.96
CA LEU A 1118 61.21 -14.59 -15.81
C LEU A 1118 60.71 -14.78 -14.37
N ARG A 1119 61.56 -14.55 -13.35
CA ARG A 1119 61.13 -14.60 -11.94
C ARG A 1119 60.12 -13.49 -11.61
N LEU A 1120 60.32 -12.29 -12.17
CA LEU A 1120 59.38 -11.18 -11.99
C LEU A 1120 58.01 -11.49 -12.61
N GLU A 1121 57.98 -12.22 -13.72
CA GLU A 1121 56.74 -12.67 -14.36
C GLU A 1121 55.85 -13.47 -13.40
N TRP A 1122 56.44 -14.39 -12.62
CA TRP A 1122 55.68 -15.19 -11.65
C TRP A 1122 54.86 -14.35 -10.66
N SER A 1123 55.46 -13.25 -10.19
CA SER A 1123 54.85 -12.33 -9.22
C SER A 1123 53.80 -11.40 -9.84
N SER A 1124 53.89 -11.15 -11.14
CA SER A 1124 52.99 -10.25 -11.86
C SER A 1124 51.62 -10.86 -12.14
N TRP A 1125 51.53 -12.20 -12.30
CA TRP A 1125 50.27 -12.88 -12.56
C TRP A 1125 49.48 -13.18 -11.26
N PRO A 1126 48.18 -12.85 -11.19
CA PRO A 1126 47.33 -13.30 -10.10
C PRO A 1126 47.18 -14.84 -10.11
N PRO A 1127 47.05 -15.51 -8.94
CA PRO A 1127 47.16 -16.96 -8.84
C PRO A 1127 46.17 -17.73 -9.75
N ALA A 1128 44.96 -17.21 -9.93
CA ALA A 1128 43.88 -17.84 -10.69
C ALA A 1128 44.04 -17.73 -12.22
N MET A 1129 44.92 -16.85 -12.74
CA MET A 1129 45.07 -16.60 -14.18
C MET A 1129 46.45 -16.97 -14.73
N ARG A 1130 47.31 -17.62 -13.94
CA ARG A 1130 48.64 -18.02 -14.39
C ARG A 1130 48.56 -18.98 -15.58
N PRO A 1131 49.14 -18.66 -16.75
CA PRO A 1131 49.06 -19.52 -17.92
C PRO A 1131 49.92 -20.77 -17.76
N ALA A 1132 49.56 -21.85 -18.45
CA ALA A 1132 50.29 -23.12 -18.40
C ALA A 1132 51.79 -22.97 -18.75
N GLU A 1133 52.11 -22.09 -19.72
CA GLU A 1133 53.49 -21.82 -20.16
C GLU A 1133 54.38 -21.27 -19.03
N LEU A 1134 53.81 -20.45 -18.13
CA LEU A 1134 54.53 -19.90 -16.98
C LEU A 1134 54.96 -21.02 -16.01
N TYR A 1135 54.09 -21.99 -15.74
CA TYR A 1135 54.42 -23.16 -14.91
C TYR A 1135 55.50 -24.02 -15.58
N PHE A 1136 55.45 -24.15 -16.90
CA PHE A 1136 56.49 -24.86 -17.66
C PHE A 1136 57.84 -24.12 -17.64
N GLN A 1137 57.86 -22.80 -17.68
CA GLN A 1137 59.08 -22.01 -17.54
C GLN A 1137 59.69 -22.14 -16.14
N MET A 1138 58.85 -22.18 -15.08
CA MET A 1138 59.33 -22.45 -13.72
C MET A 1138 59.93 -23.86 -13.58
N HIS A 1139 59.40 -24.85 -14.31
CA HIS A 1139 60.01 -26.18 -14.42
C HIS A 1139 61.44 -26.10 -14.99
N LEU A 1140 61.66 -25.37 -16.08
CA LEU A 1140 62.98 -25.22 -16.69
C LEU A 1140 63.98 -24.50 -15.77
N LEU A 1141 63.54 -23.46 -15.06
CA LEU A 1141 64.36 -22.75 -14.08
C LEU A 1141 64.70 -23.64 -12.87
N ALA A 1142 63.75 -24.47 -12.40
CA ALA A 1142 63.97 -25.41 -11.31
C ALA A 1142 64.95 -26.55 -11.68
N MET A 1143 64.95 -27.00 -12.94
CA MET A 1143 65.93 -27.98 -13.42
C MET A 1143 67.36 -27.42 -13.39
N GLN A 1144 67.55 -26.16 -13.82
CA GLN A 1144 68.86 -25.53 -13.89
C GLN A 1144 69.44 -25.17 -12.51
N SER A 1145 68.60 -24.85 -11.52
CA SER A 1145 69.05 -24.52 -10.15
C SER A 1145 69.48 -25.73 -9.33
N SER A 1146 68.96 -26.93 -9.63
CA SER A 1146 69.34 -28.19 -8.95
C SER A 1146 70.80 -28.61 -9.16
N ALA A 1147 71.48 -28.08 -10.18
CA ALA A 1147 72.87 -28.37 -10.51
C ALA A 1147 73.90 -27.50 -9.75
N VAL A 1148 73.46 -26.48 -8.99
CA VAL A 1148 74.35 -25.53 -8.31
C VAL A 1148 74.05 -25.54 -6.80
N SER A 1149 74.92 -26.17 -6.02
CA SER A 1149 74.83 -26.17 -4.55
C SER A 1149 75.23 -24.81 -3.98
N GLY A 1150 74.26 -23.91 -3.74
CA GLY A 1150 74.49 -22.70 -2.95
C GLY A 1150 73.46 -21.57 -3.11
N GLN A 1151 72.63 -21.39 -2.09
CA GLN A 1151 72.02 -20.12 -1.63
C GLN A 1151 71.19 -19.25 -2.61
N HIS A 1152 70.19 -19.81 -3.30
CA HIS A 1152 69.09 -19.00 -3.84
C HIS A 1152 67.72 -19.61 -3.49
N SER A 1153 67.04 -19.04 -2.48
CA SER A 1153 65.66 -19.36 -2.11
C SER A 1153 64.67 -18.67 -3.07
N GLY A 1154 64.62 -19.11 -4.33
CA GLY A 1154 63.66 -18.65 -5.34
C GLY A 1154 62.36 -19.45 -5.33
N VAL A 1155 61.27 -18.91 -5.88
CA VAL A 1155 59.95 -19.59 -5.93
C VAL A 1155 60.02 -20.90 -6.70
N GLU A 1156 60.91 -20.99 -7.69
CA GLU A 1156 61.21 -22.21 -8.44
C GLU A 1156 61.63 -23.40 -7.56
N SER A 1157 62.23 -23.16 -6.39
CA SER A 1157 62.65 -24.19 -5.41
C SER A 1157 61.51 -24.68 -4.50
N SER A 1158 60.34 -24.03 -4.55
CA SER A 1158 59.21 -24.38 -3.67
C SER A 1158 58.47 -25.65 -4.06
N GLN A 1159 58.65 -26.14 -5.30
CA GLN A 1159 58.09 -27.41 -5.78
C GLN A 1159 59.13 -28.16 -6.59
N SER A 1160 59.03 -29.49 -6.67
CA SER A 1160 59.89 -30.29 -7.53
C SER A 1160 59.69 -29.90 -9.01
N PRO A 1161 60.73 -29.98 -9.86
CA PRO A 1161 60.61 -29.70 -11.29
C PRO A 1161 59.45 -30.46 -11.94
N GLU A 1162 59.23 -31.73 -11.57
CA GLU A 1162 58.12 -32.56 -12.05
C GLU A 1162 56.74 -31.98 -11.70
N ARG A 1163 56.55 -31.45 -10.49
CA ARG A 1163 55.27 -30.87 -10.07
C ARG A 1163 54.92 -29.61 -10.84
N TRP A 1164 55.92 -28.79 -11.17
CA TRP A 1164 55.74 -27.63 -12.04
C TRP A 1164 55.24 -28.06 -13.43
N LEU A 1165 55.85 -29.10 -14.00
CA LEU A 1165 55.48 -29.65 -15.31
C LEU A 1165 54.07 -30.25 -15.31
N LEU A 1166 53.72 -31.06 -14.30
CA LEU A 1166 52.39 -31.66 -14.18
C LEU A 1166 51.28 -30.61 -14.08
N ARG A 1167 51.55 -29.50 -13.38
CA ARG A 1167 50.60 -28.40 -13.26
C ARG A 1167 50.42 -27.63 -14.56
N ALA A 1168 51.48 -27.48 -15.36
CA ALA A 1168 51.39 -26.94 -16.71
C ALA A 1168 50.52 -27.84 -17.61
N ILE A 1169 50.70 -29.17 -17.54
CA ILE A 1169 49.90 -30.15 -18.29
C ILE A 1169 48.43 -30.09 -17.87
N HIS A 1170 48.12 -30.00 -16.58
CA HIS A 1170 46.73 -29.88 -16.12
C HIS A 1170 46.05 -28.62 -16.66
N LEU A 1171 46.77 -27.49 -16.71
CA LEU A 1171 46.20 -26.22 -17.19
C LEU A 1171 46.07 -26.16 -18.72
N ASN A 1172 46.94 -26.85 -19.47
CA ASN A 1172 46.81 -26.98 -20.91
C ASN A 1172 47.25 -28.38 -21.39
N PRO A 1173 46.37 -29.39 -21.31
CA PRO A 1173 46.70 -30.77 -21.68
C PRO A 1173 46.91 -30.95 -23.19
N SER A 1174 46.53 -29.96 -24.01
CA SER A 1174 46.67 -30.03 -25.47
C SER A 1174 48.10 -29.79 -25.97
N CYS A 1175 48.99 -29.22 -25.13
CA CYS A 1175 50.34 -28.87 -25.55
C CYS A 1175 51.29 -30.08 -25.55
N LEU A 1176 51.56 -30.60 -26.74
CA LEU A 1176 52.40 -31.79 -26.98
C LEU A 1176 53.85 -31.61 -26.47
N ARG A 1177 54.34 -30.36 -26.33
CA ARG A 1177 55.69 -30.05 -25.81
C ARG A 1177 55.84 -30.50 -24.36
N TYR A 1178 54.82 -30.31 -23.52
CA TYR A 1178 54.90 -30.63 -22.10
C TYR A 1178 54.93 -32.14 -21.87
N TRP A 1179 54.12 -32.89 -22.62
CA TRP A 1179 54.08 -34.35 -22.56
C TRP A 1179 55.39 -35.01 -23.02
N LYS A 1180 56.03 -34.49 -24.07
CA LYS A 1180 57.35 -34.98 -24.53
C LYS A 1180 58.45 -34.80 -23.47
N VAL A 1181 58.40 -33.72 -22.69
CA VAL A 1181 59.36 -33.48 -21.60
C VAL A 1181 59.06 -34.40 -20.41
N LEU A 1182 57.78 -34.66 -20.11
CA LEU A 1182 57.39 -35.61 -19.08
C LEU A 1182 57.86 -37.04 -19.42
N GLN A 1183 57.70 -37.48 -20.68
CA GLN A 1183 58.23 -38.77 -21.14
C GLN A 1183 59.74 -38.88 -20.93
N LYS A 1184 60.50 -37.85 -21.32
CA LYS A 1184 61.96 -37.84 -21.11
C LYS A 1184 62.39 -37.87 -19.64
N LEU A 1185 61.57 -37.36 -18.72
CA LEU A 1185 61.81 -37.39 -17.28
C LEU A 1185 61.38 -38.70 -16.62
N VAL A 1186 60.48 -39.46 -17.25
CA VAL A 1186 60.03 -40.79 -16.79
C VAL A 1186 60.95 -41.89 -17.31
N ASP A 1187 61.56 -41.69 -18.48
CA ASP A 1187 62.56 -42.61 -19.08
C ASP A 1187 63.98 -42.42 -18.50
N SER A 1188 64.23 -41.34 -17.74
CA SER A 1188 65.49 -40.99 -17.06
C SER A 1188 65.42 -41.23 -15.56
#